data_AF-A0A8C9FAK3-F1
#
_entry.id   AF-A0A8C9FAK3-F1
#
_cell.length_a   1.000
_cell.length_b   1.000
_cell.length_c   1.000
_cell.angle_alpha   90.00
_cell.angle_beta   90.00
_cell.angle_gamma   90.00
#
_symmetry.space_group_name_H-M   'P 1'
#
loop_
_entity.id
_entity.type
_entity.pdbx_description
1 polymer ?
#
loop_
_entity_poly.entity_id
_entity_poly.type
_entity_poly.pdbx_seq_one_letter_code
_entity_poly.pdbx_strand_id
1 'polypeptide(L)'
;MAKAKAVGEQLYQLRQERSIDLERYQEKGSQLWDRWQRACAQIETRHTELESIQEVLSDYRQCHRALIQWIEEITAQQELMKPGQAEDSRVLSEQLSQQTALAAEIEKNQAKLDQCQKFSQQYSAAVKDYELQLMTYRAFVESQQKSPMKRRRMLSSSDAITQEFMDLRTRYTALVTLTTQHVKYISDALRRLEEEEKVVEEEKQEHVYKVKELLGWAVGLKQSVQGRTAAAQSRELGDIEKSISEQQALNEELAAKKEQVSEAIKTSQIFLAKHNHKLSHQEKDQISAQVAALKDTYQTLCTDTTEQLQQLQSQLAQETEHKTLQEQQAARAQSLAELSSWLAVAEDTLVEQQRAASQGDLPALQQRQSDVKELQRSMHSRAASFASVLKSTEEFLEENKAKMEPGELAVLQEKLQRAKEQYQSLQERTEMAQKELESAVTAAVQQETEKVKAAKELQENSSKIDALLSWVASLEQKGELPQYRPHPAERAGKGAGDIPDGHVVGAASTAESLDEQYEGLKAQHHELLSQQQDIILATQAAQAFLDKHGHSLPGEERARLQGGLAELKERYAASLARSEVQLKQVQVLRDELQKFLRDHGEFEAWLKQAEQELEGMCKGDGDPASLRQLLLRQGSFSEDVISHKGDLRFVTMSGQKVLDAEGAAGDTGSSGSVVKSKLEDASQRYATLHSKCTTLGSHLSTLLDHYQQFQEVAESLRTWLEDSEAAVGKLLSESISSDPTALQEQLASAGQLQGNLAEHQVPVEKLQKAARSLLEVRGEPAPDHGHIRETTDAIVSRFQSLSQQMAERSDLLQKSIAQSQSVQESLESLLHSVADIERSLSAEQPGALSAAAIQDSLATSAKLKQDIARQRSCLEATREMVTRFAETADGSTAAALQGKLAEAAERFGRLCQQQQEKEEVLKGLLPKVEQYEQLSEKLQQFMESRARMLASGNQPERDIARFSQHLQVSSAAMADGEGADDECAGTPLHRSQHAERTEAAGPGELVLHHRLGMKKEVLPVVHRVEDGTPS
;
A
#
# COMPACT_ATOMS: atom_id res chain seq x y z
N MET A 1 2.83 3.90 -84.89
CA MET A 1 2.83 5.00 -83.90
C MET A 1 2.49 6.36 -84.51
N ALA A 2 3.43 7.23 -84.89
CA ALA A 2 3.14 8.65 -85.19
C ALA A 2 1.92 8.91 -86.12
N LYS A 3 1.84 8.26 -87.29
CA LYS A 3 0.68 8.38 -88.20
C LYS A 3 -0.65 7.93 -87.58
N ALA A 4 -0.65 6.90 -86.72
CA ALA A 4 -1.84 6.46 -86.02
C ALA A 4 -2.26 7.43 -84.90
N LYS A 5 -1.31 8.14 -84.28
CA LYS A 5 -1.61 9.20 -83.31
C LYS A 5 -2.25 10.40 -84.00
N ALA A 6 -1.67 10.85 -85.12
CA ALA A 6 -2.23 11.92 -85.94
C ALA A 6 -3.62 11.58 -86.52
N VAL A 7 -3.84 10.35 -86.99
CA VAL A 7 -5.17 9.88 -87.45
C VAL A 7 -6.16 9.78 -86.29
N GLY A 8 -5.71 9.40 -85.08
CA GLY A 8 -6.52 9.42 -83.86
C GLY A 8 -6.93 10.85 -83.46
N GLU A 9 -6.00 11.80 -83.48
CA GLU A 9 -6.24 13.22 -83.20
C GLU A 9 -7.17 13.85 -84.26
N GLN A 10 -7.03 13.48 -85.54
CA GLN A 10 -7.95 13.88 -86.61
C GLN A 10 -9.35 13.25 -86.47
N LEU A 11 -9.46 11.97 -86.08
CA LEU A 11 -10.75 11.33 -85.79
C LEU A 11 -11.45 11.97 -84.58
N TYR A 12 -10.68 12.37 -83.56
CA TYR A 12 -11.17 13.08 -82.37
C TYR A 12 -11.67 14.50 -82.71
N GLN A 13 -11.05 15.17 -83.68
CA GLN A 13 -11.54 16.46 -84.22
C GLN A 13 -12.77 16.29 -85.15
N LEU A 14 -12.84 15.20 -85.92
CA LEU A 14 -13.93 14.94 -86.87
C LEU A 14 -15.21 14.43 -86.21
N ARG A 15 -15.13 13.70 -85.09
CA ARG A 15 -16.29 13.27 -84.32
C ARG A 15 -16.53 14.17 -83.11
N GLN A 16 -17.28 15.25 -83.31
CA GLN A 16 -17.85 16.06 -82.21
C GLN A 16 -18.96 15.34 -81.42
N GLU A 17 -19.17 14.04 -81.64
CA GLU A 17 -20.04 13.18 -80.83
C GLU A 17 -19.44 12.96 -79.44
N ARG A 18 -19.63 13.94 -78.54
CA ARG A 18 -19.37 13.78 -77.11
C ARG A 18 -20.21 12.62 -76.59
N SER A 19 -19.56 11.48 -76.32
CA SER A 19 -20.21 10.37 -75.63
C SER A 19 -20.46 10.82 -74.19
N ILE A 20 -21.71 11.20 -73.91
CA ILE A 20 -22.13 11.72 -72.60
C ILE A 20 -21.81 10.70 -71.50
N ASP A 21 -21.95 9.40 -71.78
CA ASP A 21 -21.55 8.36 -70.84
C ASP A 21 -20.03 8.29 -70.63
N LEU A 22 -19.20 8.46 -71.67
CA LEU A 22 -17.74 8.51 -71.50
C LEU A 22 -17.33 9.72 -70.65
N GLU A 23 -17.86 10.92 -70.94
CA GLU A 23 -17.60 12.11 -70.13
C GLU A 23 -18.07 11.90 -68.68
N ARG A 24 -19.24 11.29 -68.46
CA ARG A 24 -19.80 10.95 -67.13
C ARG A 24 -19.01 9.89 -66.37
N TYR A 25 -18.39 8.91 -67.06
CA TYR A 25 -17.49 7.93 -66.43
C TYR A 25 -16.11 8.52 -66.15
N GLN A 26 -15.60 9.41 -67.00
CA GLN A 26 -14.38 10.18 -66.72
C GLN A 26 -14.58 11.12 -65.52
N GLU A 27 -15.71 11.83 -65.46
CA GLU A 27 -16.06 12.72 -64.34
C GLU A 27 -16.18 11.93 -63.03
N LYS A 28 -16.82 10.75 -63.02
CA LYS A 28 -16.82 9.83 -61.87
C LYS A 28 -15.42 9.37 -61.49
N GLY A 29 -14.55 9.12 -62.48
CA GLY A 29 -13.14 8.77 -62.27
C GLY A 29 -12.39 9.87 -61.53
N SER A 30 -12.51 11.12 -62.00
CA SER A 30 -11.95 12.30 -61.32
C SER A 30 -12.54 12.48 -59.92
N GLN A 31 -13.87 12.38 -59.75
CA GLN A 31 -14.51 12.49 -58.43
C GLN A 31 -14.04 11.41 -57.44
N LEU A 32 -13.71 10.20 -57.91
CA LEU A 32 -13.10 9.15 -57.09
C LEU A 32 -11.63 9.43 -56.79
N TRP A 33 -10.85 9.90 -57.77
CA TRP A 33 -9.46 10.29 -57.58
C TRP A 33 -9.30 11.45 -56.58
N ASP A 34 -10.11 12.51 -56.72
CA ASP A 34 -10.13 13.64 -55.80
C ASP A 34 -10.51 13.22 -54.37
N ARG A 35 -11.38 12.20 -54.23
CA ARG A 35 -11.73 11.62 -52.93
C ARG A 35 -10.58 10.78 -52.36
N TRP A 36 -9.85 10.05 -53.20
CA TRP A 36 -8.67 9.30 -52.81
C TRP A 36 -7.55 10.23 -52.32
N GLN A 37 -7.20 11.27 -53.08
CA GLN A 37 -6.20 12.26 -52.65
C GLN A 37 -6.59 12.97 -51.36
N ARG A 38 -7.87 13.31 -51.16
CA ARG A 38 -8.37 13.85 -49.88
C ARG A 38 -8.29 12.85 -48.72
N ALA A 39 -8.37 11.54 -48.99
CA ALA A 39 -8.14 10.52 -47.96
C ALA A 39 -6.65 10.43 -47.59
N CYS A 40 -5.74 10.42 -48.58
CA CYS A 40 -4.29 10.42 -48.36
C CYS A 40 -3.85 11.65 -47.53
N ALA A 41 -4.22 12.87 -47.96
CA ALA A 41 -3.88 14.10 -47.24
C ALA A 41 -4.42 14.13 -45.80
N GLN A 42 -5.59 13.53 -45.54
CA GLN A 42 -6.13 13.42 -44.18
C GLN A 42 -5.37 12.40 -43.32
N ILE A 43 -4.81 11.33 -43.92
CA ILE A 43 -3.95 10.36 -43.22
C ILE A 43 -2.61 11.03 -42.87
N GLU A 44 -2.00 11.74 -43.82
CA GLU A 44 -0.76 12.51 -43.61
C GLU A 44 -0.93 13.56 -42.50
N THR A 45 -2.01 14.35 -42.55
CA THR A 45 -2.33 15.34 -41.52
C THR A 45 -2.44 14.67 -40.14
N ARG A 46 -3.23 13.59 -40.04
CA ARG A 46 -3.41 12.83 -38.79
C ARG A 46 -2.13 12.21 -38.26
N HIS A 47 -1.21 11.81 -39.13
CA HIS A 47 0.08 11.27 -38.74
C HIS A 47 0.90 12.35 -38.03
N THR A 48 0.99 13.55 -38.61
CA THR A 48 1.73 14.67 -38.00
C THR A 48 1.08 15.19 -36.71
N GLU A 49 -0.26 15.16 -36.63
CA GLU A 49 -1.01 15.49 -35.40
C GLU A 49 -0.70 14.49 -34.27
N LEU A 50 -0.68 13.18 -34.58
CA LEU A 50 -0.33 12.13 -33.62
C LEU A 50 1.14 12.19 -33.18
N GLU A 51 2.07 12.50 -34.09
CA GLU A 51 3.49 12.68 -33.76
C GLU A 51 3.70 13.84 -32.78
N SER A 52 3.02 14.98 -33.01
CA SER A 52 3.08 16.13 -32.09
C SER A 52 2.44 15.81 -30.72
N ILE A 53 1.33 15.07 -30.69
CA ILE A 53 0.72 14.60 -29.43
C ILE A 53 1.66 13.63 -28.68
N GLN A 54 2.40 12.78 -29.41
CA GLN A 54 3.39 11.86 -28.85
C GLN A 54 4.63 12.60 -28.29
N GLU A 55 5.09 13.66 -28.95
CA GLU A 55 6.19 14.51 -28.47
C GLU A 55 5.83 15.17 -27.13
N VAL A 56 4.68 15.84 -27.05
CA VAL A 56 4.20 16.48 -25.80
C VAL A 56 3.94 15.45 -24.69
N LEU A 57 3.48 14.25 -25.04
CA LEU A 57 3.33 13.14 -24.07
C LEU A 57 4.69 12.65 -23.55
N SER A 58 5.72 12.59 -24.40
CA SER A 58 7.08 12.23 -24.01
C SER A 58 7.65 13.24 -23.02
N ASP A 59 7.55 14.54 -23.33
CA ASP A 59 7.97 15.64 -22.46
C ASP A 59 7.25 15.62 -21.11
N TYR A 60 5.92 15.43 -21.12
CA TYR A 60 5.15 15.23 -19.89
C TYR A 60 5.67 14.04 -19.08
N ARG A 61 5.80 12.85 -19.69
CA ARG A 61 6.21 11.62 -19.01
C ARG A 61 7.63 11.71 -18.45
N GLN A 62 8.56 12.37 -19.15
CA GLN A 62 9.91 12.62 -18.67
C GLN A 62 9.91 13.58 -17.47
N CYS A 63 9.19 14.70 -17.57
CA CYS A 63 9.10 15.70 -16.50
C CYS A 63 8.42 15.13 -15.24
N HIS A 64 7.31 14.40 -15.42
CA HIS A 64 6.56 13.72 -14.36
C HIS A 64 7.41 12.65 -13.66
N ARG A 65 8.12 11.80 -14.40
CA ARG A 65 9.01 10.77 -13.81
C ARG A 65 10.12 11.39 -12.97
N ALA A 66 10.79 12.43 -13.48
CA ALA A 66 11.85 13.10 -12.76
C ALA A 66 11.35 13.79 -11.47
N LEU A 67 10.13 14.33 -11.47
CA LEU A 67 9.51 14.90 -10.28
C LEU A 67 9.10 13.83 -9.25
N ILE A 68 8.53 12.70 -9.67
CA ILE A 68 8.20 11.60 -8.75
C ILE A 68 9.46 11.06 -8.07
N GLN A 69 10.51 10.75 -8.83
CA GLN A 69 11.75 10.21 -8.27
C GLN A 69 12.38 11.16 -7.25
N TRP A 70 12.45 12.46 -7.57
CA TRP A 70 12.95 13.46 -6.62
C TRP A 70 12.05 13.64 -5.39
N ILE A 71 10.71 13.61 -5.53
CA ILE A 71 9.79 13.64 -4.37
C ILE A 71 10.02 12.42 -3.46
N GLU A 72 10.17 11.23 -4.04
CA GLU A 72 10.42 9.98 -3.29
C GLU A 72 11.80 10.01 -2.59
N GLU A 73 12.84 10.53 -3.25
CA GLU A 73 14.16 10.76 -2.67
C GLU A 73 14.16 11.75 -1.49
N ILE A 74 13.52 12.92 -1.62
CA ILE A 74 13.46 13.90 -0.52
C ILE A 74 12.56 13.41 0.62
N THR A 75 11.47 12.67 0.33
CA THR A 75 10.64 12.05 1.37
C THR A 75 11.45 11.06 2.20
N ALA A 76 12.24 10.19 1.56
CA ALA A 76 13.12 9.25 2.27
C ALA A 76 14.21 9.96 3.10
N GLN A 77 14.75 11.09 2.62
CA GLN A 77 15.67 11.93 3.42
C GLN A 77 14.99 12.51 4.67
N GLN A 78 13.71 12.85 4.61
CA GLN A 78 12.95 13.33 5.76
C GLN A 78 12.58 12.22 6.75
N GLU A 79 12.28 11.01 6.29
CA GLU A 79 12.07 9.85 7.17
C GLU A 79 13.33 9.44 7.96
N LEU A 80 14.51 9.62 7.34
CA LEU A 80 15.81 9.44 8.02
C LEU A 80 16.06 10.51 9.09
N MET A 81 15.65 11.76 8.85
CA MET A 81 15.84 12.89 9.77
C MET A 81 14.73 12.99 10.83
N LYS A 82 14.71 12.04 11.78
CA LYS A 82 13.76 11.99 12.91
C LYS A 82 13.71 13.31 13.72
N PRO A 83 12.62 14.11 13.65
CA PRO A 83 12.51 15.32 14.44
C PRO A 83 12.20 14.99 15.90
N GLY A 84 12.98 15.53 16.85
CA GLY A 84 12.67 15.45 18.28
C GLY A 84 13.42 14.40 19.12
N GLN A 85 14.56 13.86 18.64
CA GLN A 85 15.49 13.10 19.50
C GLN A 85 16.69 13.92 19.99
N ALA A 86 16.74 15.22 19.68
CA ALA A 86 17.82 16.12 20.07
C ALA A 86 17.40 17.01 21.25
N GLU A 87 18.09 16.86 22.38
CA GLU A 87 17.94 17.72 23.58
C GLU A 87 18.92 18.91 23.58
N ASP A 88 19.88 18.94 22.65
CA ASP A 88 20.89 19.99 22.49
C ASP A 88 20.41 21.04 21.46
N SER A 89 20.38 22.32 21.89
CA SER A 89 20.01 23.48 21.07
C SER A 89 20.88 23.63 19.81
N ARG A 90 22.15 23.20 19.84
CA ARG A 90 23.04 23.18 18.66
C ARG A 90 22.63 22.15 17.62
N VAL A 91 22.25 20.95 18.06
CA VAL A 91 21.83 19.87 17.16
C VAL A 91 20.49 20.22 16.51
N LEU A 92 19.58 20.83 17.26
CA LEU A 92 18.33 21.38 16.70
C LEU A 92 18.60 22.55 15.73
N SER A 93 19.57 23.42 16.01
CA SER A 93 19.96 24.50 15.08
C SER A 93 20.53 23.94 13.77
N GLU A 94 21.32 22.86 13.83
CA GLU A 94 21.86 22.21 12.64
C GLU A 94 20.75 21.51 11.84
N GLN A 95 19.87 20.75 12.50
CA GLN A 95 18.68 20.13 11.87
C GLN A 95 17.74 21.18 11.25
N LEU A 96 17.56 22.34 11.89
CA LEU A 96 16.77 23.45 11.35
C LEU A 96 17.40 24.00 10.08
N SER A 97 18.73 24.14 10.03
CA SER A 97 19.44 24.58 8.83
C SER A 97 19.27 23.60 7.66
N GLN A 98 19.31 22.29 7.94
CA GLN A 98 19.13 21.23 6.95
C GLN A 98 17.70 21.20 6.39
N GLN A 99 16.67 21.26 7.24
CA GLN A 99 15.27 21.32 6.79
C GLN A 99 14.95 22.65 6.07
N THR A 100 15.59 23.76 6.44
CA THR A 100 15.45 25.05 5.73
C THR A 100 16.10 24.99 4.34
N ALA A 101 17.24 24.31 4.20
CA ALA A 101 17.85 24.07 2.89
C ALA A 101 16.96 23.18 1.99
N LEU A 102 16.34 22.13 2.54
CA LEU A 102 15.36 21.32 1.82
C LEU A 102 14.14 22.15 1.38
N ALA A 103 13.61 23.03 2.24
CA ALA A 103 12.51 23.91 1.87
C ALA A 103 12.85 24.79 0.65
N ALA A 104 14.05 25.38 0.62
CA ALA A 104 14.54 26.17 -0.52
C ALA A 104 14.77 25.35 -1.79
N GLU A 105 15.17 24.07 -1.68
CA GLU A 105 15.24 23.17 -2.84
C GLU A 105 13.85 22.82 -3.38
N ILE A 106 12.88 22.61 -2.48
CA ILE A 106 11.49 22.33 -2.87
C ILE A 106 10.90 23.53 -3.63
N GLU A 107 11.03 24.75 -3.09
CA GLU A 107 10.62 25.99 -3.78
C GLU A 107 11.26 26.12 -5.17
N LYS A 108 12.56 25.82 -5.30
CA LYS A 108 13.27 25.85 -6.58
C LYS A 108 12.72 24.83 -7.59
N ASN A 109 12.19 23.70 -7.14
CA ASN A 109 11.58 22.69 -8.01
C ASN A 109 10.11 23.01 -8.39
N GLN A 110 9.47 24.03 -7.82
CA GLN A 110 8.14 24.50 -8.24
C GLN A 110 8.12 24.81 -9.75
N ALA A 111 9.18 25.42 -10.29
CA ALA A 111 9.27 25.74 -11.71
C ALA A 111 9.24 24.50 -12.64
N LYS A 112 9.70 23.33 -12.15
CA LYS A 112 9.54 22.05 -12.87
C LYS A 112 8.12 21.52 -12.78
N LEU A 113 7.45 21.66 -11.63
CA LEU A 113 6.04 21.29 -11.47
C LEU A 113 5.14 22.13 -12.39
N ASP A 114 5.39 23.44 -12.48
CA ASP A 114 4.72 24.36 -13.41
C ASP A 114 4.98 23.98 -14.88
N GLN A 115 6.15 23.41 -15.20
CA GLN A 115 6.47 22.91 -16.54
C GLN A 115 5.76 21.58 -16.84
N CYS A 116 5.71 20.66 -15.86
CA CYS A 116 4.91 19.43 -15.95
C CYS A 116 3.42 19.75 -16.15
N GLN A 117 2.90 20.78 -15.46
CA GLN A 117 1.54 21.28 -15.65
C GLN A 117 1.30 21.77 -17.09
N LYS A 118 2.25 22.53 -17.67
CA LYS A 118 2.13 23.03 -19.06
C LYS A 118 2.07 21.87 -20.04
N PHE A 119 2.94 20.86 -19.92
CA PHE A 119 2.90 19.68 -20.79
C PHE A 119 1.60 18.87 -20.63
N SER A 120 1.10 18.68 -19.39
CA SER A 120 -0.21 18.04 -19.13
C SER A 120 -1.36 18.81 -19.80
N GLN A 121 -1.38 20.14 -19.69
CA GLN A 121 -2.39 21.00 -20.31
C GLN A 121 -2.30 21.01 -21.85
N GLN A 122 -1.08 21.05 -22.40
CA GLN A 122 -0.84 20.98 -23.85
C GLN A 122 -1.28 19.63 -24.42
N TYR A 123 -0.95 18.51 -23.76
CA TYR A 123 -1.43 17.18 -24.14
C TYR A 123 -2.96 17.09 -24.09
N SER A 124 -3.58 17.53 -22.99
CA SER A 124 -5.04 17.57 -22.86
C SER A 124 -5.70 18.39 -23.98
N ALA A 125 -5.15 19.55 -24.34
CA ALA A 125 -5.67 20.37 -25.42
C ALA A 125 -5.53 19.68 -26.79
N ALA A 126 -4.33 19.23 -27.14
CA ALA A 126 -4.07 18.59 -28.44
C ALA A 126 -4.89 17.29 -28.62
N VAL A 127 -5.06 16.48 -27.57
CA VAL A 127 -5.95 15.32 -27.60
C VAL A 127 -7.41 15.71 -27.80
N LYS A 128 -7.91 16.73 -27.08
CA LYS A 128 -9.31 17.19 -27.22
C LYS A 128 -9.61 17.75 -28.61
N ASP A 129 -8.68 18.50 -29.19
CA ASP A 129 -8.79 19.00 -30.56
C ASP A 129 -8.76 17.85 -31.57
N TYR A 130 -7.88 16.86 -31.39
CA TYR A 130 -7.80 15.67 -32.24
C TYR A 130 -9.04 14.76 -32.14
N GLU A 131 -9.59 14.57 -30.93
CA GLU A 131 -10.86 13.87 -30.70
C GLU A 131 -12.04 14.61 -31.36
N LEU A 132 -12.04 15.95 -31.33
CA LEU A 132 -13.04 16.79 -31.99
C LEU A 132 -12.92 16.75 -33.53
N GLN A 133 -11.70 16.77 -34.08
CA GLN A 133 -11.44 16.55 -35.50
C GLN A 133 -11.89 15.16 -35.95
N LEU A 134 -11.58 14.11 -35.17
CA LEU A 134 -12.05 12.75 -35.42
C LEU A 134 -13.59 12.65 -35.40
N MET A 135 -14.24 13.27 -34.42
CA MET A 135 -15.70 13.33 -34.35
C MET A 135 -16.31 14.08 -35.54
N THR A 136 -15.71 15.21 -35.94
CA THR A 136 -16.17 16.02 -37.08
C THR A 136 -16.01 15.27 -38.40
N TYR A 137 -14.87 14.61 -38.62
CA TYR A 137 -14.63 13.78 -39.81
C TYR A 137 -15.54 12.54 -39.83
N ARG A 138 -15.76 11.88 -38.69
CA ARG A 138 -16.74 10.78 -38.58
C ARG A 138 -18.13 11.27 -38.94
N ALA A 139 -18.59 12.40 -38.42
CA ALA A 139 -19.88 12.99 -38.77
C ALA A 139 -19.99 13.34 -40.26
N PHE A 140 -18.93 13.88 -40.87
CA PHE A 140 -18.87 14.15 -42.31
C PHE A 140 -18.99 12.86 -43.15
N VAL A 141 -18.26 11.80 -42.82
CA VAL A 141 -18.30 10.51 -43.54
C VAL A 141 -19.60 9.74 -43.27
N GLU A 142 -20.09 9.70 -42.02
CA GLU A 142 -21.40 9.12 -41.64
C GLU A 142 -22.55 9.84 -42.37
N SER A 143 -22.46 11.16 -42.62
CA SER A 143 -23.47 11.88 -43.41
C SER A 143 -23.55 11.41 -44.87
N GLN A 144 -22.47 10.83 -45.41
CA GLN A 144 -22.38 10.28 -46.76
C GLN A 144 -22.78 8.80 -46.83
N GLN A 145 -22.85 8.07 -45.71
CA GLN A 145 -23.21 6.65 -45.66
C GLN A 145 -24.07 6.29 -44.45
N LYS A 146 -25.33 5.94 -44.70
CA LYS A 146 -26.25 5.38 -43.69
C LYS A 146 -25.84 3.94 -43.29
N SER A 147 -24.94 3.79 -42.33
CA SER A 147 -24.70 2.51 -41.64
C SER A 147 -24.77 2.68 -40.11
N PRO A 148 -25.42 1.77 -39.35
CA PRO A 148 -25.62 1.94 -37.92
C PRO A 148 -24.58 1.16 -37.08
N MET A 149 -23.39 1.74 -36.87
CA MET A 149 -22.44 1.20 -35.88
C MET A 149 -22.72 1.75 -34.47
N LYS A 150 -22.84 0.84 -33.48
CA LYS A 150 -23.05 1.20 -32.07
C LYS A 150 -21.77 1.84 -31.50
N ARG A 151 -21.89 3.09 -31.03
CA ARG A 151 -20.79 3.86 -30.47
C ARG A 151 -20.42 3.35 -29.06
N ARG A 152 -19.21 2.83 -28.88
CA ARG A 152 -18.55 2.88 -27.56
C ARG A 152 -18.12 4.34 -27.30
N ARG A 153 -18.30 4.85 -26.09
CA ARG A 153 -17.47 5.97 -25.62
C ARG A 153 -16.07 5.41 -25.43
N MET A 154 -15.07 6.03 -26.06
CA MET A 154 -13.70 5.90 -25.58
C MET A 154 -13.56 6.84 -24.38
N LEU A 155 -12.83 6.41 -23.35
CA LEU A 155 -12.38 7.29 -22.28
C LEU A 155 -11.29 8.21 -22.87
N SER A 156 -11.38 9.52 -22.66
CA SER A 156 -10.41 10.45 -23.24
C SER A 156 -9.07 10.36 -22.53
N SER A 157 -7.97 10.15 -23.26
CA SER A 157 -6.64 10.01 -22.65
C SER A 157 -6.15 11.30 -22.00
N SER A 158 -6.72 12.45 -22.39
CA SER A 158 -6.61 13.73 -21.70
C SER A 158 -6.83 13.60 -20.19
N ASP A 159 -7.88 12.88 -19.80
CA ASP A 159 -8.40 12.95 -18.44
C ASP A 159 -7.54 12.10 -17.49
N ALA A 160 -6.95 11.02 -18.01
CA ALA A 160 -5.92 10.24 -17.31
C ALA A 160 -4.65 11.07 -17.04
N ILE A 161 -4.12 11.78 -18.05
CA ILE A 161 -2.95 12.66 -17.89
C ILE A 161 -3.25 13.89 -17.01
N THR A 162 -4.50 14.33 -16.97
CA THR A 162 -4.96 15.36 -16.04
C THR A 162 -4.94 14.81 -14.60
N GLN A 163 -5.45 13.60 -14.36
CA GLN A 163 -5.47 12.99 -13.03
C GLN A 163 -4.06 12.65 -12.51
N GLU A 164 -3.18 12.08 -13.34
CA GLU A 164 -1.78 11.82 -12.98
C GLU A 164 -1.07 13.10 -12.49
N PHE A 165 -1.29 14.23 -13.17
CA PHE A 165 -0.75 15.52 -12.73
C PHE A 165 -1.36 16.00 -11.41
N MET A 166 -2.66 15.79 -11.18
CA MET A 166 -3.30 16.15 -9.90
C MET A 166 -2.76 15.32 -8.74
N ASP A 167 -2.48 14.04 -8.96
CA ASP A 167 -1.87 13.14 -7.96
C ASP A 167 -0.42 13.55 -7.68
N LEU A 168 0.38 13.84 -8.71
CA LEU A 168 1.74 14.39 -8.58
C LEU A 168 1.74 15.69 -7.77
N ARG A 169 0.87 16.64 -8.11
CA ARG A 169 0.73 17.91 -7.39
C ARG A 169 0.34 17.67 -5.92
N THR A 170 -0.52 16.69 -5.65
CA THR A 170 -0.93 16.32 -4.29
C THR A 170 0.25 15.77 -3.47
N ARG A 171 1.09 14.89 -4.06
CA ARG A 171 2.34 14.42 -3.43
C ARG A 171 3.31 15.58 -3.15
N TYR A 172 3.50 16.48 -4.10
CA TYR A 172 4.37 17.66 -3.94
C TYR A 172 3.86 18.59 -2.83
N THR A 173 2.55 18.88 -2.78
CA THR A 173 1.95 19.69 -1.70
C THR A 173 2.07 19.00 -0.33
N ALA A 174 1.97 17.66 -0.26
CA ALA A 174 2.23 16.93 0.97
C ALA A 174 3.69 17.09 1.44
N LEU A 175 4.67 16.99 0.52
CA LEU A 175 6.09 17.22 0.82
C LEU A 175 6.39 18.64 1.30
N VAL A 176 5.84 19.67 0.61
CA VAL A 176 5.90 21.07 1.05
C VAL A 176 5.35 21.22 2.48
N THR A 177 4.19 20.61 2.74
CA THR A 177 3.52 20.69 4.04
C THR A 177 4.33 20.01 5.14
N LEU A 178 4.88 18.81 4.88
CA LEU A 178 5.71 18.06 5.84
C LEU A 178 7.00 18.83 6.17
N THR A 179 7.70 19.35 5.15
CA THR A 179 8.90 20.18 5.34
C THR A 179 8.59 21.43 6.17
N THR A 180 7.50 22.12 5.85
CA THR A 180 7.07 23.32 6.59
C THR A 180 6.71 22.98 8.04
N GLN A 181 6.09 21.82 8.29
CA GLN A 181 5.81 21.33 9.63
C GLN A 181 7.10 20.95 10.39
N HIS A 182 8.08 20.33 9.75
CA HIS A 182 9.38 20.00 10.35
C HIS A 182 10.18 21.27 10.69
N VAL A 183 10.32 22.20 9.75
CA VAL A 183 10.96 23.51 9.98
C VAL A 183 10.29 24.23 11.16
N LYS A 184 8.95 24.31 11.18
CA LYS A 184 8.21 24.92 12.29
C LYS A 184 8.40 24.16 13.61
N TYR A 185 8.30 22.84 13.62
CA TYR A 185 8.44 22.02 14.84
C TYR A 185 9.83 22.19 15.47
N ILE A 186 10.89 22.13 14.66
CA ILE A 186 12.27 22.31 15.12
C ILE A 186 12.48 23.76 15.58
N SER A 187 11.93 24.75 14.86
CA SER A 187 11.98 26.17 15.28
C SER A 187 11.28 26.39 16.62
N ASP A 188 10.09 25.81 16.82
CA ASP A 188 9.36 25.90 18.09
C ASP A 188 10.02 25.08 19.20
N ALA A 189 10.72 23.98 18.91
CA ALA A 189 11.48 23.20 19.88
C ALA A 189 12.75 23.94 20.33
N LEU A 190 13.53 24.45 19.38
CA LEU A 190 14.70 25.29 19.63
C LEU A 190 14.32 26.54 20.42
N ARG A 191 13.28 27.27 20.00
CA ARG A 191 12.76 28.45 20.73
C ARG A 191 12.28 28.13 22.15
N ARG A 192 11.73 26.94 22.41
CA ARG A 192 11.39 26.51 23.78
C ARG A 192 12.64 26.29 24.62
N LEU A 193 13.67 25.64 24.07
CA LEU A 193 14.93 25.40 24.78
C LEU A 193 15.72 26.70 25.00
N GLU A 194 15.76 27.61 24.03
CA GLU A 194 16.34 28.95 24.18
C GLU A 194 15.62 29.77 25.26
N GLU A 195 14.28 29.73 25.30
CA GLU A 195 13.52 30.42 26.37
C GLU A 195 13.68 29.71 27.73
N GLU A 196 13.81 28.38 27.79
CA GLU A 196 14.18 27.66 29.02
C GLU A 196 15.58 28.03 29.52
N GLU A 197 16.59 28.08 28.63
CA GLU A 197 17.95 28.49 28.96
C GLU A 197 17.97 29.95 29.46
N LYS A 198 17.23 30.84 28.78
CA LYS A 198 17.03 32.23 29.17
C LYS A 198 16.33 32.39 30.52
N VAL A 199 15.22 31.70 30.77
CA VAL A 199 14.50 31.76 32.05
C VAL A 199 15.37 31.23 33.20
N VAL A 200 16.16 30.18 32.96
CA VAL A 200 17.11 29.67 33.98
C VAL A 200 18.24 30.68 34.24
N GLU A 201 18.71 31.41 33.24
CA GLU A 201 19.68 32.50 33.41
C GLU A 201 19.06 33.74 34.09
N GLU A 202 17.78 34.04 33.86
CA GLU A 202 17.02 35.10 34.53
C GLU A 202 16.77 34.76 36.02
N GLU A 203 16.28 33.55 36.35
CA GLU A 203 16.14 33.07 37.74
C GLU A 203 17.49 33.08 38.49
N LYS A 204 18.56 32.60 37.83
CA LYS A 204 19.94 32.64 38.34
C LYS A 204 20.36 34.07 38.66
N GLN A 205 20.12 35.03 37.77
CA GLN A 205 20.49 36.42 37.98
C GLN A 205 19.67 37.09 39.09
N GLU A 206 18.37 36.80 39.21
CA GLU A 206 17.53 37.27 40.31
C GLU A 206 18.04 36.74 41.66
N HIS A 207 18.26 35.42 41.78
CA HIS A 207 18.77 34.82 43.02
C HIS A 207 20.16 35.35 43.39
N VAL A 208 21.07 35.45 42.41
CA VAL A 208 22.41 36.06 42.61
C VAL A 208 22.30 37.51 43.07
N TYR A 209 21.39 38.30 42.49
CA TYR A 209 21.20 39.69 42.89
C TYR A 209 20.62 39.79 44.31
N LYS A 210 19.55 39.04 44.61
CA LYS A 210 18.84 39.10 45.90
C LYS A 210 19.71 38.64 47.06
N VAL A 211 20.52 37.59 46.88
CA VAL A 211 21.48 37.13 47.89
C VAL A 211 22.58 38.18 48.10
N LYS A 212 23.10 38.83 47.04
CA LYS A 212 24.08 39.93 47.17
C LYS A 212 23.51 41.17 47.87
N GLU A 213 22.28 41.56 47.56
CA GLU A 213 21.57 42.68 48.19
C GLU A 213 21.42 42.46 49.71
N LEU A 214 20.90 41.30 50.10
CA LEU A 214 20.68 40.96 51.50
C LEU A 214 22.01 40.75 52.26
N LEU A 215 23.04 40.21 51.60
CA LEU A 215 24.40 40.11 52.17
C LEU A 215 25.02 41.49 52.38
N GLY A 216 24.82 42.41 51.44
CA GLY A 216 25.24 43.81 51.56
C GLY A 216 24.57 44.52 52.75
N TRP A 217 23.26 44.37 52.90
CA TRP A 217 22.52 44.88 54.07
C TRP A 217 23.02 44.26 55.38
N ALA A 218 23.16 42.94 55.46
CA ALA A 218 23.62 42.25 56.67
C ALA A 218 25.04 42.69 57.10
N VAL A 219 25.97 42.83 56.14
CA VAL A 219 27.33 43.33 56.42
C VAL A 219 27.30 44.79 56.86
N GLY A 220 26.48 45.65 56.22
CA GLY A 220 26.33 47.05 56.60
C GLY A 220 25.69 47.25 57.99
N LEU A 221 24.66 46.46 58.32
CA LEU A 221 24.01 46.49 59.62
C LEU A 221 24.97 46.02 60.73
N LYS A 222 25.77 44.96 60.50
CA LYS A 222 26.80 44.51 61.43
C LYS A 222 27.84 45.58 61.73
N GLN A 223 28.25 46.35 60.72
CA GLN A 223 29.15 47.51 60.90
C GLN A 223 28.47 48.66 61.67
N SER A 224 27.16 48.89 61.48
CA SER A 224 26.41 49.90 62.25
C SER A 224 26.28 49.53 63.73
N VAL A 225 25.97 48.26 64.05
CA VAL A 225 25.84 47.77 65.44
C VAL A 225 27.15 47.93 66.20
N GLN A 226 28.28 47.54 65.59
CA GLN A 226 29.62 47.68 66.19
C GLN A 226 30.00 49.16 66.48
N GLY A 227 29.42 50.12 65.77
CA GLY A 227 29.57 51.55 66.05
C GLY A 227 28.74 52.05 67.24
N ARG A 228 27.59 51.43 67.55
CA ARG A 228 26.69 51.86 68.63
C ARG A 228 27.08 51.29 70.00
N THR A 229 27.69 50.10 70.04
CA THR A 229 28.14 49.43 71.27
C THR A 229 29.16 50.22 72.11
N ALA A 230 29.72 51.32 71.60
CA ALA A 230 30.64 52.20 72.32
C ALA A 230 29.97 53.15 73.33
N ALA A 231 28.64 53.29 73.35
CA ALA A 231 27.93 54.33 74.10
C ALA A 231 27.37 53.90 75.49
N ALA A 232 27.38 52.61 75.83
CA ALA A 232 26.61 52.07 76.96
C ALA A 232 27.35 52.14 78.33
N GLN A 233 27.50 53.34 78.91
CA GLN A 233 28.07 53.54 80.27
C GLN A 233 27.35 54.62 81.11
N SER A 234 26.02 54.65 81.12
CA SER A 234 25.22 55.46 82.06
C SER A 234 24.56 54.60 83.15
N ARG A 235 24.05 55.23 84.22
CA ARG A 235 23.39 54.60 85.37
C ARG A 235 22.04 55.22 85.75
N GLU A 236 21.49 56.10 84.91
CA GLU A 236 20.16 56.67 85.14
C GLU A 236 19.07 55.80 84.49
N LEU A 237 17.93 55.62 85.18
CA LEU A 237 16.83 54.74 84.74
C LEU A 237 16.38 55.03 83.30
N GLY A 238 16.21 56.32 82.95
CA GLY A 238 15.79 56.73 81.61
C GLY A 238 16.81 56.45 80.50
N ASP A 239 18.11 56.44 80.79
CA ASP A 239 19.15 56.07 79.81
C ASP A 239 19.15 54.57 79.54
N ILE A 240 18.86 53.76 80.57
CA ILE A 240 18.73 52.30 80.45
C ILE A 240 17.47 51.96 79.66
N GLU A 241 16.33 52.57 79.97
CA GLU A 241 15.08 52.40 79.20
C GLU A 241 15.24 52.84 77.72
N LYS A 242 15.94 53.94 77.46
CA LYS A 242 16.25 54.39 76.10
C LYS A 242 17.18 53.44 75.35
N SER A 243 18.22 52.93 76.01
CA SER A 243 19.15 51.96 75.41
C SER A 243 18.48 50.62 75.11
N ILE A 244 17.57 50.16 75.98
CA ILE A 244 16.70 49.01 75.73
C ILE A 244 15.82 49.26 74.50
N SER A 245 15.21 50.44 74.39
CA SER A 245 14.33 50.81 73.27
C SER A 245 15.08 50.83 71.92
N GLU A 246 16.29 51.38 71.88
CA GLU A 246 17.12 51.42 70.65
C GLU A 246 17.60 50.01 70.23
N GLN A 247 17.87 49.12 71.19
CA GLN A 247 18.23 47.72 70.92
C GLN A 247 17.01 46.86 70.54
N GLN A 248 15.83 47.17 71.09
CA GLN A 248 14.56 46.56 70.68
C GLN A 248 14.25 46.86 69.21
N ALA A 249 14.37 48.12 68.78
CA ALA A 249 14.17 48.52 67.38
C ALA A 249 15.13 47.80 66.41
N LEU A 250 16.39 47.55 66.79
CA LEU A 250 17.34 46.77 65.99
C LEU A 250 16.96 45.29 65.90
N ASN A 251 16.47 44.69 66.99
CA ASN A 251 15.95 43.33 66.97
C ASN A 251 14.65 43.22 66.16
N GLU A 252 13.81 44.26 66.13
CA GLU A 252 12.63 44.34 65.26
C GLU A 252 13.02 44.45 63.77
N GLU A 253 14.06 45.23 63.40
CA GLU A 253 14.56 45.25 62.02
C GLU A 253 15.11 43.88 61.59
N LEU A 254 15.92 43.24 62.44
CA LEU A 254 16.43 41.88 62.21
C LEU A 254 15.31 40.84 62.09
N ALA A 255 14.25 40.96 62.90
CA ALA A 255 13.08 40.08 62.85
C ALA A 255 12.24 40.32 61.58
N ALA A 256 12.00 41.58 61.20
CA ALA A 256 11.26 41.93 59.98
C ALA A 256 11.97 41.45 58.70
N LYS A 257 13.30 41.39 58.71
CA LYS A 257 14.11 40.87 57.59
C LYS A 257 14.38 39.36 57.66
N LYS A 258 14.05 38.69 58.77
CA LYS A 258 14.28 37.25 59.00
C LYS A 258 13.70 36.36 57.92
N GLU A 259 12.45 36.60 57.55
CA GLU A 259 11.76 35.78 56.56
C GLU A 259 12.36 36.02 55.17
N GLN A 260 12.65 37.27 54.79
CA GLN A 260 13.26 37.61 53.50
C GLN A 260 14.65 36.97 53.33
N VAL A 261 15.46 36.90 54.39
CA VAL A 261 16.75 36.19 54.37
C VAL A 261 16.57 34.67 54.30
N SER A 262 15.64 34.12 55.09
CA SER A 262 15.36 32.67 55.13
C SER A 262 14.79 32.17 53.80
N GLU A 263 13.90 32.94 53.20
CA GLU A 263 13.30 32.72 51.88
C GLU A 263 14.37 32.80 50.78
N ALA A 264 15.17 33.86 50.72
CA ALA A 264 16.21 33.99 49.69
C ALA A 264 17.27 32.87 49.75
N ILE A 265 17.65 32.42 50.95
CA ILE A 265 18.51 31.24 51.13
C ILE A 265 17.82 29.98 50.58
N LYS A 266 16.55 29.77 50.94
CA LYS A 266 15.77 28.59 50.56
C LYS A 266 15.47 28.52 49.07
N THR A 267 15.08 29.63 48.43
CA THR A 267 14.80 29.69 46.98
C THR A 267 16.07 29.48 46.17
N SER A 268 17.18 30.13 46.54
CA SER A 268 18.48 29.93 45.89
C SER A 268 18.99 28.48 46.02
N GLN A 269 18.75 27.81 47.15
CA GLN A 269 19.08 26.40 47.34
C GLN A 269 18.17 25.47 46.51
N ILE A 270 16.88 25.77 46.40
CA ILE A 270 15.93 25.04 45.53
C ILE A 270 16.31 25.21 44.06
N PHE A 271 16.70 26.42 43.63
CA PHE A 271 17.18 26.70 42.28
C PHE A 271 18.43 25.86 41.94
N LEU A 272 19.45 25.87 42.81
CA LEU A 272 20.64 25.04 42.64
C LEU A 272 20.34 23.54 42.58
N ALA A 273 19.34 23.06 43.34
CA ALA A 273 18.93 21.67 43.30
C ALA A 273 18.19 21.31 41.99
N LYS A 274 17.28 22.16 41.51
CA LYS A 274 16.54 21.98 40.25
C LYS A 274 17.47 22.00 39.02
N HIS A 275 18.31 23.04 38.91
CA HIS A 275 19.09 23.34 37.69
C HIS A 275 20.52 22.80 37.73
N ASN A 276 20.79 21.82 38.62
CA ASN A 276 22.09 21.19 38.78
C ASN A 276 22.66 20.58 37.49
N HIS A 277 21.83 20.18 36.53
CA HIS A 277 22.31 19.63 35.24
C HIS A 277 22.59 20.71 34.17
N LYS A 278 21.99 21.92 34.27
CA LYS A 278 22.19 23.02 33.29
C LYS A 278 23.29 24.01 33.69
N LEU A 279 23.60 24.16 34.98
CA LEU A 279 24.63 25.09 35.48
C LEU A 279 26.04 24.48 35.49
N SER A 280 27.09 25.29 35.26
CA SER A 280 28.48 24.83 35.42
C SER A 280 28.87 24.66 36.90
N HIS A 281 29.95 23.91 37.15
CA HIS A 281 30.44 23.70 38.52
C HIS A 281 30.84 25.02 39.20
N GLN A 282 31.56 25.88 38.48
CA GLN A 282 32.05 27.17 38.96
C GLN A 282 30.93 28.13 39.39
N GLU A 283 29.80 28.12 38.67
CA GLU A 283 28.64 28.96 38.99
C GLU A 283 27.90 28.45 40.24
N LYS A 284 27.76 27.12 40.39
CA LYS A 284 27.16 26.53 41.60
C LYS A 284 27.98 26.88 42.84
N ASP A 285 29.31 26.73 42.76
CA ASP A 285 30.21 27.08 43.85
C ASP A 285 30.10 28.57 44.20
N GLN A 286 30.02 29.45 43.19
CA GLN A 286 29.88 30.89 43.36
C GLN A 286 28.56 31.28 44.04
N ILE A 287 27.43 30.66 43.67
CA ILE A 287 26.11 30.93 44.27
C ILE A 287 26.07 30.34 45.69
N SER A 288 26.51 29.09 45.87
CA SER A 288 26.54 28.39 47.16
C SER A 288 27.36 29.16 48.20
N ALA A 289 28.54 29.66 47.82
CA ALA A 289 29.39 30.46 48.70
C ALA A 289 28.72 31.79 49.15
N GLN A 290 27.95 32.44 48.28
CA GLN A 290 27.22 33.67 48.63
C GLN A 290 26.04 33.38 49.56
N VAL A 291 25.31 32.29 49.33
CA VAL A 291 24.22 31.83 50.21
C VAL A 291 24.74 31.45 51.60
N ALA A 292 25.89 30.78 51.68
CA ALA A 292 26.56 30.47 52.95
C ALA A 292 26.98 31.75 53.70
N ALA A 293 27.64 32.69 53.00
CA ALA A 293 28.06 33.96 53.61
C ALA A 293 26.88 34.79 54.14
N LEU A 294 25.75 34.82 53.43
CA LEU A 294 24.51 35.48 53.91
C LEU A 294 23.96 34.81 55.18
N LYS A 295 23.91 33.47 55.20
CA LYS A 295 23.43 32.71 56.36
C LYS A 295 24.27 32.99 57.61
N ASP A 296 25.58 32.88 57.50
CA ASP A 296 26.49 32.95 58.65
C ASP A 296 26.57 34.39 59.21
N THR A 297 26.57 35.40 58.33
CA THR A 297 26.56 36.81 58.74
C THR A 297 25.27 37.21 59.44
N TYR A 298 24.11 36.78 58.93
CA TYR A 298 22.81 37.04 59.56
C TYR A 298 22.64 36.30 60.89
N GLN A 299 23.07 35.03 60.97
CA GLN A 299 23.00 34.26 62.23
C GLN A 299 23.84 34.90 63.34
N THR A 300 25.07 35.36 63.03
CA THR A 300 25.91 36.06 64.00
C THR A 300 25.25 37.37 64.48
N LEU A 301 24.63 38.13 63.57
CA LEU A 301 23.93 39.37 63.90
C LEU A 301 22.81 39.15 64.92
N CYS A 302 22.07 38.05 64.81
CA CYS A 302 20.96 37.71 65.70
C CYS A 302 21.42 37.29 67.11
N THR A 303 22.56 36.60 67.22
CA THR A 303 23.13 36.24 68.54
C THR A 303 23.66 37.48 69.24
N ASP A 304 24.50 38.27 68.56
CA ASP A 304 25.18 39.45 69.11
C ASP A 304 24.17 40.49 69.68
N THR A 305 23.00 40.61 69.05
CA THR A 305 21.95 41.60 69.42
C THR A 305 20.97 41.10 70.48
N THR A 306 20.75 39.79 70.58
CA THR A 306 19.84 39.19 71.59
C THR A 306 20.47 39.19 72.98
N GLU A 307 21.76 38.81 73.08
CA GLU A 307 22.47 38.71 74.37
C GLU A 307 22.56 40.07 75.09
N GLN A 308 22.77 41.15 74.34
CA GLN A 308 22.83 42.52 74.87
C GLN A 308 21.50 42.99 75.48
N LEU A 309 20.37 42.62 74.87
CA LEU A 309 19.04 43.00 75.34
C LEU A 309 18.68 42.31 76.66
N GLN A 310 19.01 41.01 76.78
CA GLN A 310 18.76 40.24 77.99
C GLN A 310 19.58 40.73 79.19
N GLN A 311 20.80 41.22 78.95
CA GLN A 311 21.64 41.80 80.00
C GLN A 311 21.01 43.07 80.61
N LEU A 312 20.47 43.97 79.78
CA LEU A 312 19.86 45.23 80.24
C LEU A 312 18.57 45.01 81.04
N GLN A 313 17.68 44.11 80.60
CA GLN A 313 16.38 43.87 81.25
C GLN A 313 16.51 43.37 82.70
N SER A 314 17.59 42.66 83.03
CA SER A 314 17.87 42.13 84.38
C SER A 314 17.97 43.21 85.46
N GLN A 315 18.28 44.46 85.09
CA GLN A 315 18.56 45.55 86.03
C GLN A 315 17.30 46.28 86.53
N LEU A 316 16.17 46.15 85.83
CA LEU A 316 14.94 46.88 86.13
C LEU A 316 14.08 46.24 87.25
N ALA A 317 14.27 44.94 87.52
CA ALA A 317 13.33 44.15 88.31
C ALA A 317 13.40 44.36 89.84
N GLN A 318 14.44 44.99 90.39
CA GLN A 318 14.70 45.01 91.84
C GLN A 318 13.96 46.09 92.65
N GLU A 319 13.33 47.08 92.01
CA GLU A 319 12.86 48.32 92.67
C GLU A 319 11.36 48.36 93.07
N THR A 320 10.60 47.27 92.93
CA THR A 320 9.11 47.36 92.83
C THR A 320 8.26 46.80 93.99
N GLU A 321 8.80 46.09 94.98
CA GLU A 321 7.96 45.32 95.95
C GLU A 321 7.26 46.11 97.08
N HIS A 322 7.61 47.37 97.34
CA HIS A 322 7.41 48.00 98.66
C HIS A 322 6.02 48.63 98.96
N LYS A 323 4.90 48.19 98.35
CA LYS A 323 3.63 48.98 98.36
C LYS A 323 2.34 48.34 98.93
N THR A 324 2.29 47.04 99.17
CA THR A 324 1.01 46.27 99.16
C THR A 324 0.27 46.07 100.51
N LEU A 325 0.60 46.80 101.58
CA LEU A 325 0.06 46.51 102.94
C LEU A 325 -1.13 47.38 103.42
N GLN A 326 -1.64 48.30 102.59
CA GLN A 326 -2.58 49.35 103.03
C GLN A 326 -4.08 48.99 102.89
N GLU A 327 -4.42 47.94 102.13
CA GLU A 327 -5.77 47.78 101.57
C GLU A 327 -6.77 47.03 102.47
N GLN A 328 -6.31 46.23 103.44
CA GLN A 328 -7.19 45.36 104.24
C GLN A 328 -8.10 46.09 105.24
N GLN A 329 -7.84 47.37 105.52
CA GLN A 329 -8.63 48.15 106.50
C GLN A 329 -10.03 48.55 105.97
N ALA A 330 -10.22 48.62 104.65
CA ALA A 330 -11.49 49.10 104.06
C ALA A 330 -12.67 48.12 104.21
N ALA A 331 -12.40 46.80 104.19
CA ALA A 331 -13.42 45.77 103.95
C ALA A 331 -14.52 45.68 105.02
N ARG A 332 -14.28 46.10 106.27
CA ARG A 332 -15.26 45.93 107.38
C ARG A 332 -16.22 47.11 107.57
N ALA A 333 -15.99 48.26 106.93
CA ALA A 333 -16.97 49.34 106.90
C ALA A 333 -18.18 48.98 105.99
N GLN A 334 -18.00 48.02 105.08
CA GLN A 334 -18.93 47.70 104.01
C GLN A 334 -20.17 46.92 104.49
N SER A 335 -19.99 45.91 105.36
CA SER A 335 -21.09 45.03 105.81
C SER A 335 -22.18 45.74 106.64
N LEU A 336 -21.88 46.90 107.23
CA LEU A 336 -22.87 47.72 107.94
C LEU A 336 -23.70 48.61 107.01
N ALA A 337 -23.22 48.87 105.79
CA ALA A 337 -24.02 49.52 104.75
C ALA A 337 -25.03 48.53 104.11
N GLU A 338 -24.67 47.26 103.99
CA GLU A 338 -25.46 46.20 103.32
C GLU A 338 -26.83 45.93 103.98
N LEU A 339 -26.95 46.11 105.30
CA LEU A 339 -28.26 46.04 105.99
C LEU A 339 -29.17 47.24 105.70
N SER A 340 -28.57 48.43 105.59
CA SER A 340 -29.33 49.66 105.30
C SER A 340 -29.74 49.69 103.83
N SER A 341 -28.91 49.16 102.93
CA SER A 341 -29.29 48.98 101.53
C SER A 341 -30.36 47.90 101.35
N TRP A 342 -30.38 46.80 102.12
CA TRP A 342 -31.46 45.81 101.96
C TRP A 342 -32.85 46.36 102.32
N LEU A 343 -32.98 47.15 103.38
CA LEU A 343 -34.28 47.75 103.74
C LEU A 343 -34.76 48.74 102.67
N ALA A 344 -33.85 49.54 102.09
CA ALA A 344 -34.16 50.37 100.93
C ALA A 344 -34.56 49.50 99.72
N VAL A 345 -33.78 48.47 99.38
CA VAL A 345 -34.05 47.54 98.27
C VAL A 345 -35.37 46.77 98.47
N ALA A 346 -35.81 46.50 99.69
CA ALA A 346 -37.11 45.86 99.96
C ALA A 346 -38.29 46.81 99.71
N GLU A 347 -38.15 48.10 100.01
CA GLU A 347 -39.16 49.12 99.74
C GLU A 347 -39.14 49.54 98.24
N ASP A 348 -37.95 49.63 97.63
CA ASP A 348 -37.75 49.84 96.20
C ASP A 348 -38.27 48.67 95.36
N THR A 349 -38.00 47.40 95.71
CA THR A 349 -38.50 46.25 94.91
C THR A 349 -40.02 46.15 94.88
N LEU A 350 -40.72 46.63 95.92
CA LEU A 350 -42.18 46.74 95.89
C LEU A 350 -42.65 47.82 94.90
N VAL A 351 -41.91 48.93 94.78
CA VAL A 351 -42.16 50.02 93.81
C VAL A 351 -41.73 49.64 92.39
N GLU A 352 -40.64 48.88 92.23
CA GLU A 352 -40.15 48.35 90.95
C GLU A 352 -41.15 47.35 90.35
N GLN A 353 -41.67 46.44 91.19
CA GLN A 353 -42.79 45.56 90.84
C GLN A 353 -44.07 46.33 90.50
N GLN A 354 -44.25 47.57 90.97
CA GLN A 354 -45.37 48.44 90.61
C GLN A 354 -45.10 49.30 89.35
N ARG A 355 -43.84 49.42 88.90
CA ARG A 355 -43.47 49.99 87.58
C ARG A 355 -43.44 48.96 86.45
N ALA A 356 -43.28 47.67 86.75
CA ALA A 356 -43.37 46.57 85.79
C ALA A 356 -44.82 46.30 85.32
N ALA A 357 -45.52 47.33 84.86
CA ALA A 357 -46.94 47.33 84.50
C ALA A 357 -47.21 47.13 82.99
N SER A 358 -46.19 46.77 82.20
CA SER A 358 -46.31 46.60 80.75
C SER A 358 -45.35 45.53 80.22
N GLN A 359 -45.88 44.43 79.69
CA GLN A 359 -45.16 43.26 79.11
C GLN A 359 -44.41 42.43 80.18
N GLY A 360 -44.48 41.10 80.25
CA GLY A 360 -45.32 40.12 79.54
C GLY A 360 -45.09 38.67 80.05
N ASP A 361 -45.87 37.72 79.54
CA ASP A 361 -45.77 36.25 79.72
C ASP A 361 -46.09 35.58 81.08
N LEU A 362 -46.61 34.35 80.98
CA LEU A 362 -47.18 33.55 82.10
C LEU A 362 -46.20 33.26 83.25
N PRO A 363 -44.93 32.86 83.02
CA PRO A 363 -44.01 32.57 84.12
C PRO A 363 -43.72 33.81 84.96
N ALA A 364 -43.70 35.02 84.36
CA ALA A 364 -43.53 36.26 85.10
C ALA A 364 -44.74 36.57 86.00
N LEU A 365 -45.97 36.23 85.58
CA LEU A 365 -47.17 36.37 86.43
C LEU A 365 -47.23 35.34 87.57
N GLN A 366 -46.80 34.10 87.33
CA GLN A 366 -46.67 33.09 88.39
C GLN A 366 -45.51 33.41 89.34
N GLN A 367 -44.37 33.87 88.81
CA GLN A 367 -43.25 34.35 89.61
C GLN A 367 -43.67 35.57 90.43
N ARG A 368 -44.40 36.55 89.88
CA ARG A 368 -44.93 37.70 90.64
C ARG A 368 -45.92 37.28 91.74
N GLN A 369 -46.68 36.19 91.54
CA GLN A 369 -47.48 35.57 92.61
C GLN A 369 -46.60 34.86 93.66
N SER A 370 -45.48 34.26 93.24
CA SER A 370 -44.49 33.71 94.16
C SER A 370 -43.81 34.81 94.95
N ASP A 371 -43.29 35.84 94.28
CA ASP A 371 -42.52 36.97 94.83
C ASP A 371 -43.33 37.80 95.81
N VAL A 372 -44.62 38.08 95.59
CA VAL A 372 -45.45 38.75 96.61
C VAL A 372 -45.61 37.85 97.84
N LYS A 373 -45.83 36.53 97.65
CA LYS A 373 -45.87 35.54 98.75
C LYS A 373 -44.49 35.25 99.36
N GLU A 374 -43.40 35.58 98.68
CA GLU A 374 -42.01 35.34 99.07
C GLU A 374 -41.37 36.58 99.70
N LEU A 375 -41.82 37.78 99.35
CA LEU A 375 -41.59 38.99 100.13
C LEU A 375 -42.32 38.87 101.48
N GLN A 376 -43.58 38.40 101.48
CA GLN A 376 -44.27 38.00 102.72
C GLN A 376 -43.51 36.92 103.51
N ARG A 377 -43.09 35.82 102.86
CA ARG A 377 -42.31 34.74 103.52
C ARG A 377 -40.92 35.17 103.98
N SER A 378 -40.24 36.07 103.27
CA SER A 378 -38.89 36.53 103.61
C SER A 378 -38.89 37.67 104.63
N MET A 379 -39.92 38.52 104.66
CA MET A 379 -40.24 39.37 105.82
C MET A 379 -40.39 38.52 107.09
N HIS A 380 -41.12 37.39 107.00
CA HIS A 380 -41.28 36.45 108.11
C HIS A 380 -39.99 35.68 108.46
N SER A 381 -39.21 35.20 107.48
CA SER A 381 -38.04 34.35 107.73
C SER A 381 -36.78 35.14 108.10
N ARG A 382 -36.59 36.34 107.54
CA ARG A 382 -35.44 37.21 107.86
C ARG A 382 -35.63 38.00 109.16
N ALA A 383 -36.82 38.01 109.77
CA ALA A 383 -37.01 38.59 111.10
C ALA A 383 -35.96 38.08 112.12
N ALA A 384 -35.57 36.81 112.02
CA ALA A 384 -34.50 36.22 112.83
C ALA A 384 -33.08 36.67 112.42
N SER A 385 -32.80 36.86 111.12
CA SER A 385 -31.47 37.34 110.68
C SER A 385 -31.26 38.83 110.95
N PHE A 386 -32.32 39.65 110.89
CA PHE A 386 -32.27 41.04 111.35
C PHE A 386 -31.92 41.10 112.84
N ALA A 387 -32.60 40.32 113.68
CA ALA A 387 -32.22 40.18 115.09
C ALA A 387 -30.76 39.69 115.26
N SER A 388 -30.29 38.77 114.40
CA SER A 388 -28.93 38.21 114.49
C SER A 388 -27.82 39.22 114.19
N VAL A 389 -27.96 40.09 113.19
CA VAL A 389 -26.87 41.03 112.82
C VAL A 389 -26.92 42.32 113.65
N LEU A 390 -28.11 42.72 114.13
CA LEU A 390 -28.21 43.70 115.22
C LEU A 390 -27.39 43.19 116.43
N LYS A 391 -27.60 41.93 116.83
CA LYS A 391 -26.87 41.28 117.94
C LYS A 391 -25.37 41.11 117.68
N SER A 392 -24.92 40.71 116.49
CA SER A 392 -23.48 40.59 116.22
C SER A 392 -22.75 41.95 116.18
N THR A 393 -23.48 43.03 115.85
CA THR A 393 -22.95 44.40 115.91
C THR A 393 -22.84 44.88 117.37
N GLU A 394 -23.78 44.48 118.24
CA GLU A 394 -23.69 44.67 119.69
C GLU A 394 -22.53 43.86 120.31
N GLU A 395 -22.31 42.62 119.86
CA GLU A 395 -21.21 41.76 120.34
C GLU A 395 -19.82 42.29 119.94
N PHE A 396 -19.64 42.81 118.72
CA PHE A 396 -18.39 43.46 118.30
C PHE A 396 -18.06 44.72 119.13
N LEU A 397 -19.08 45.47 119.56
CA LEU A 397 -18.95 46.64 120.42
C LEU A 397 -18.59 46.30 121.88
N GLU A 398 -18.89 45.09 122.35
CA GLU A 398 -18.37 44.60 123.64
C GLU A 398 -16.92 44.13 123.53
N GLU A 399 -16.54 43.36 122.50
CA GLU A 399 -15.19 42.78 122.41
C GLU A 399 -14.07 43.81 122.16
N ASN A 400 -14.34 44.93 121.47
CA ASN A 400 -13.31 45.93 121.10
C ASN A 400 -13.30 47.20 121.98
N LYS A 401 -13.94 47.15 123.16
CA LYS A 401 -14.09 48.26 124.13
C LYS A 401 -12.80 48.96 124.60
N ALA A 402 -11.62 48.43 124.29
CA ALA A 402 -10.33 48.93 124.75
C ALA A 402 -9.43 49.52 123.63
N LYS A 403 -9.93 49.66 122.39
CA LYS A 403 -9.11 50.07 121.22
C LYS A 403 -9.79 51.04 120.24
N MET A 404 -10.92 51.66 120.60
CA MET A 404 -11.70 52.56 119.74
C MET A 404 -11.84 53.96 120.37
N GLU A 405 -11.93 55.00 119.54
CA GLU A 405 -12.16 56.38 119.99
C GLU A 405 -13.65 56.63 120.33
N PRO A 406 -13.98 57.42 121.39
CA PRO A 406 -15.35 57.50 121.90
C PRO A 406 -16.39 58.10 120.93
N GLY A 407 -15.96 58.88 119.94
CA GLY A 407 -16.87 59.58 119.01
C GLY A 407 -17.60 58.65 118.02
N GLU A 408 -16.98 57.55 117.62
CA GLU A 408 -17.53 56.64 116.60
C GLU A 408 -18.65 55.74 117.16
N LEU A 409 -18.61 55.48 118.47
CA LEU A 409 -19.55 54.61 119.19
C LEU A 409 -20.98 55.17 119.19
N ALA A 410 -21.14 56.49 119.26
CA ALA A 410 -22.45 57.15 119.24
C ALA A 410 -23.15 57.07 117.86
N VAL A 411 -22.38 57.21 116.77
CA VAL A 411 -22.91 57.19 115.38
C VAL A 411 -23.44 55.80 114.99
N LEU A 412 -22.89 54.74 115.60
CA LEU A 412 -23.39 53.37 115.47
C LEU A 412 -24.74 53.17 116.17
N GLN A 413 -24.94 53.75 117.35
CA GLN A 413 -26.18 53.61 118.11
C GLN A 413 -27.38 54.34 117.46
N GLU A 414 -27.18 55.50 116.83
CA GLU A 414 -28.28 56.21 116.13
C GLU A 414 -28.81 55.39 114.93
N LYS A 415 -27.91 54.78 114.15
CA LYS A 415 -28.26 53.97 112.97
C LYS A 415 -29.06 52.72 113.34
N LEU A 416 -28.80 52.13 114.51
CA LEU A 416 -29.49 50.96 115.04
C LEU A 416 -31.01 51.20 115.26
N GLN A 417 -31.42 52.44 115.52
CA GLN A 417 -32.80 52.77 115.87
C GLN A 417 -33.67 53.06 114.64
N ARG A 418 -33.15 53.76 113.61
CA ARG A 418 -33.91 54.07 112.37
C ARG A 418 -34.45 52.83 111.66
N ALA A 419 -33.67 51.74 111.64
CA ALA A 419 -34.03 50.50 110.95
C ALA A 419 -35.31 49.82 111.50
N LYS A 420 -35.75 50.17 112.72
CA LYS A 420 -36.94 49.57 113.36
C LYS A 420 -38.26 50.15 112.86
N GLU A 421 -38.27 51.41 112.43
CA GLU A 421 -39.49 52.13 112.03
C GLU A 421 -39.88 51.80 110.58
N GLN A 422 -38.89 51.66 109.68
CA GLN A 422 -39.12 51.34 108.27
C GLN A 422 -39.78 49.97 108.04
N TYR A 423 -39.55 48.99 108.92
CA TYR A 423 -40.12 47.65 108.82
C TYR A 423 -41.66 47.63 108.86
N GLN A 424 -42.29 48.60 109.53
CA GLN A 424 -43.76 48.64 109.68
C GLN A 424 -44.45 49.26 108.43
N SER A 425 -43.84 50.24 107.77
CA SER A 425 -44.32 50.85 106.51
C SER A 425 -44.56 49.82 105.41
N LEU A 426 -43.65 48.85 105.30
CA LEU A 426 -43.62 47.89 104.21
C LEU A 426 -44.77 46.88 104.27
N GLN A 427 -45.33 46.62 105.45
CA GLN A 427 -46.34 45.59 105.67
C GLN A 427 -47.68 45.93 104.98
N GLU A 428 -48.24 47.12 105.23
CA GLU A 428 -49.57 47.52 104.74
C GLU A 428 -49.66 47.61 103.20
N ARG A 429 -48.55 47.93 102.53
CA ARG A 429 -48.51 48.05 101.06
C ARG A 429 -48.59 46.72 100.32
N THR A 430 -48.18 45.60 100.95
CA THR A 430 -48.17 44.28 100.28
C THR A 430 -49.57 43.72 100.01
N GLU A 431 -50.57 44.04 100.85
CA GLU A 431 -51.93 43.50 100.71
C GLU A 431 -52.70 44.09 99.51
N MET A 432 -52.46 45.36 99.18
CA MET A 432 -53.07 46.03 98.02
C MET A 432 -52.64 45.39 96.69
N ALA A 433 -51.34 45.12 96.53
CA ALA A 433 -50.77 44.56 95.29
C ALA A 433 -51.32 43.17 94.94
N GLN A 434 -51.75 42.38 95.94
CA GLN A 434 -52.31 41.05 95.72
C GLN A 434 -53.67 41.10 94.99
N LYS A 435 -54.43 42.20 95.08
CA LYS A 435 -55.80 42.29 94.58
C LYS A 435 -55.90 42.63 93.09
N GLU A 436 -54.88 43.29 92.53
CA GLU A 436 -54.80 43.57 91.08
C GLU A 436 -54.26 42.37 90.29
N LEU A 437 -53.49 41.50 90.94
CA LEU A 437 -52.85 40.34 90.32
C LEU A 437 -53.85 39.30 89.79
N GLU A 438 -54.99 39.13 90.47
CA GLU A 438 -56.01 38.14 90.12
C GLU A 438 -56.70 38.44 88.77
N SER A 439 -56.80 39.71 88.34
CA SER A 439 -57.34 40.04 87.01
C SER A 439 -56.37 39.68 85.88
N ALA A 440 -55.07 39.87 86.08
CA ALA A 440 -54.05 39.63 85.04
C ALA A 440 -53.91 38.14 84.68
N VAL A 441 -54.05 37.24 85.66
CA VAL A 441 -53.97 35.78 85.45
C VAL A 441 -55.04 35.31 84.45
N THR A 442 -56.23 35.92 84.45
CA THR A 442 -57.33 35.54 83.55
C THR A 442 -57.01 35.79 82.07
N ALA A 443 -56.26 36.85 81.76
CA ALA A 443 -55.85 37.16 80.39
C ALA A 443 -54.74 36.22 79.87
N ALA A 444 -53.80 35.81 80.73
CA ALA A 444 -52.67 34.98 80.33
C ALA A 444 -53.09 33.55 79.89
N VAL A 445 -54.18 33.01 80.43
CA VAL A 445 -54.74 31.71 80.02
C VAL A 445 -55.16 31.71 78.54
N GLN A 446 -55.66 32.84 78.02
CA GLN A 446 -56.00 32.94 76.59
C GLN A 446 -54.75 32.99 75.70
N GLN A 447 -53.65 33.59 76.15
CA GLN A 447 -52.37 33.61 75.43
C GLN A 447 -51.76 32.19 75.29
N GLU A 448 -51.76 31.40 76.38
CA GLU A 448 -51.26 30.02 76.35
C GLU A 448 -52.13 29.10 75.47
N THR A 449 -53.43 29.37 75.39
CA THR A 449 -54.36 28.61 74.51
C THR A 449 -54.03 28.79 73.03
N GLU A 450 -53.32 29.85 72.64
CA GLU A 450 -52.80 30.02 71.27
C GLU A 450 -51.40 29.42 71.09
N LYS A 451 -50.52 29.52 72.10
CA LYS A 451 -49.20 28.84 72.07
C LYS A 451 -49.32 27.33 71.85
N VAL A 452 -50.29 26.67 72.50
CA VAL A 452 -50.52 25.22 72.32
C VAL A 452 -50.96 24.88 70.88
N LYS A 453 -51.70 25.76 70.19
CA LYS A 453 -52.04 25.57 68.77
C LYS A 453 -50.81 25.75 67.89
N ALA A 454 -50.05 26.82 68.10
CA ALA A 454 -48.83 27.10 67.35
C ALA A 454 -47.78 25.97 67.51
N ALA A 455 -47.62 25.41 68.71
CA ALA A 455 -46.74 24.26 68.94
C ALA A 455 -47.18 23.00 68.16
N LYS A 456 -48.50 22.76 68.02
CA LYS A 456 -49.03 21.66 67.22
C LYS A 456 -48.79 21.90 65.72
N GLU A 457 -49.00 23.12 65.23
CA GLU A 457 -48.71 23.50 63.85
C GLU A 457 -47.20 23.42 63.52
N LEU A 458 -46.31 23.79 64.46
CA LEU A 458 -44.86 23.57 64.36
C LEU A 458 -44.53 22.08 64.21
N GLN A 459 -45.07 21.23 65.08
CA GLN A 459 -44.81 19.79 65.05
C GLN A 459 -45.34 19.14 63.76
N GLU A 460 -46.52 19.54 63.29
CA GLU A 460 -47.08 19.10 62.01
C GLU A 460 -46.27 19.59 60.80
N ASN A 461 -45.70 20.80 60.85
CA ASN A 461 -44.89 21.33 59.75
C ASN A 461 -43.48 20.70 59.72
N SER A 462 -42.83 20.50 60.88
CA SER A 462 -41.55 19.77 60.96
C SER A 462 -41.73 18.35 60.43
N SER A 463 -42.66 17.57 60.99
CA SER A 463 -42.86 16.17 60.60
C SER A 463 -43.22 15.98 59.12
N LYS A 464 -43.89 16.94 58.47
CA LYS A 464 -44.11 16.94 57.01
C LYS A 464 -42.81 17.21 56.23
N ILE A 465 -41.98 18.15 56.68
CA ILE A 465 -40.67 18.43 56.07
C ILE A 465 -39.72 17.23 56.25
N ASP A 466 -39.64 16.68 57.46
CA ASP A 466 -38.82 15.52 57.80
C ASP A 466 -39.24 14.29 56.97
N ALA A 467 -40.55 14.05 56.81
CA ALA A 467 -41.07 13.00 55.94
C ALA A 467 -40.70 13.21 54.47
N LEU A 468 -40.89 14.41 53.92
CA LEU A 468 -40.55 14.72 52.52
C LEU A 468 -39.03 14.63 52.27
N LEU A 469 -38.19 15.07 53.22
CA LEU A 469 -36.74 14.87 53.17
C LEU A 469 -36.36 13.39 53.13
N SER A 470 -36.99 12.57 53.98
CA SER A 470 -36.75 11.11 53.98
C SER A 470 -37.22 10.44 52.68
N TRP A 471 -38.31 10.92 52.07
CA TRP A 471 -38.80 10.43 50.79
C TRP A 471 -37.86 10.81 49.63
N VAL A 472 -37.38 12.05 49.56
CA VAL A 472 -36.36 12.46 48.56
C VAL A 472 -35.11 11.58 48.69
N ALA A 473 -34.59 11.39 49.91
CA ALA A 473 -33.43 10.52 50.14
C ALA A 473 -33.71 9.06 49.75
N SER A 474 -34.93 8.55 49.92
CA SER A 474 -35.33 7.21 49.48
C SER A 474 -35.43 7.07 47.96
N LEU A 475 -35.72 8.16 47.23
CA LEU A 475 -35.66 8.19 45.77
C LEU A 475 -34.23 8.33 45.26
N GLU A 476 -33.37 9.13 45.92
CA GLU A 476 -31.94 9.19 45.62
C GLU A 476 -31.30 7.79 45.74
N GLN A 477 -31.60 7.03 46.81
CA GLN A 477 -31.15 5.64 46.97
C GLN A 477 -31.78 4.65 45.97
N LYS A 478 -32.95 4.96 45.38
CA LYS A 478 -33.53 4.17 44.27
C LYS A 478 -32.94 4.56 42.90
N GLY A 479 -32.28 5.71 42.78
CA GLY A 479 -31.49 6.08 41.61
C GLY A 479 -30.21 5.24 41.50
N GLU A 480 -29.61 4.87 42.63
CA GLU A 480 -28.47 3.96 42.72
C GLU A 480 -28.88 2.48 42.61
N LEU A 481 -29.45 2.07 41.47
CA LEU A 481 -29.69 0.66 41.15
C LEU A 481 -28.44 -0.02 40.55
N PRO A 482 -28.30 -1.35 40.73
CA PRO A 482 -26.99 -1.92 41.05
C PRO A 482 -26.11 -2.22 39.84
N GLN A 483 -24.79 -2.20 40.09
CA GLN A 483 -23.81 -2.87 39.23
C GLN A 483 -24.25 -4.31 38.94
N TYR A 484 -24.28 -4.65 37.65
CA TYR A 484 -24.75 -5.94 37.14
C TYR A 484 -23.94 -7.10 37.74
N ARG A 485 -24.53 -7.83 38.69
CA ARG A 485 -23.90 -9.02 39.29
C ARG A 485 -24.02 -10.21 38.31
N PRO A 486 -22.91 -10.75 37.78
CA PRO A 486 -22.98 -11.93 36.93
C PRO A 486 -23.59 -13.11 37.71
N HIS A 487 -24.67 -13.70 37.20
CA HIS A 487 -25.19 -14.94 37.75
C HIS A 487 -24.34 -16.12 37.25
N PRO A 488 -23.86 -17.01 38.14
CA PRO A 488 -23.22 -18.25 37.71
C PRO A 488 -24.24 -19.15 37.00
N ALA A 489 -23.92 -19.66 35.82
CA ALA A 489 -24.77 -20.61 35.11
C ALA A 489 -24.74 -21.99 35.79
N GLU A 490 -25.79 -22.35 36.52
CA GLU A 490 -25.96 -23.73 37.00
C GLU A 490 -26.31 -24.68 35.84
N ARG A 491 -25.64 -25.84 35.81
CA ARG A 491 -25.79 -26.86 34.77
C ARG A 491 -27.00 -27.76 35.01
N ALA A 492 -27.89 -27.88 34.03
CA ALA A 492 -28.70 -29.09 33.85
C ALA A 492 -29.08 -29.29 32.36
N GLY A 493 -28.66 -30.41 31.76
CA GLY A 493 -29.05 -30.79 30.39
C GLY A 493 -27.88 -31.36 29.58
N LYS A 494 -27.96 -32.65 29.21
CA LYS A 494 -27.00 -33.29 28.29
C LYS A 494 -27.55 -33.27 26.87
N GLY A 495 -26.76 -32.74 25.93
CA GLY A 495 -26.88 -32.93 24.48
C GLY A 495 -25.47 -32.89 23.90
N ALA A 496 -25.20 -33.63 22.82
CA ALA A 496 -23.84 -33.80 22.30
C ALA A 496 -23.75 -33.41 20.82
N GLY A 497 -22.61 -32.84 20.43
CA GLY A 497 -22.18 -32.74 19.03
C GLY A 497 -22.69 -31.52 18.27
N ASP A 498 -22.19 -30.33 18.62
CA ASP A 498 -21.46 -29.47 17.67
C ASP A 498 -20.84 -28.27 18.42
N ILE A 499 -19.99 -27.48 17.75
CA ILE A 499 -19.40 -26.24 18.27
C ILE A 499 -20.01 -25.04 17.53
N PRO A 500 -20.90 -24.26 18.16
CA PRO A 500 -21.30 -22.94 17.69
C PRO A 500 -20.34 -21.85 18.17
N ASP A 501 -20.37 -20.69 17.50
CA ASP A 501 -19.53 -19.54 17.80
C ASP A 501 -19.70 -18.93 19.20
N GLY A 502 -18.69 -18.14 19.60
CA GLY A 502 -18.63 -17.47 20.89
C GLY A 502 -19.86 -16.60 21.19
N HIS A 503 -20.34 -16.69 22.43
CA HIS A 503 -21.61 -16.10 22.86
C HIS A 503 -21.55 -14.57 22.92
N VAL A 504 -21.80 -13.90 21.79
CA VAL A 504 -22.01 -12.45 21.74
C VAL A 504 -23.28 -12.12 22.52
N VAL A 505 -23.18 -11.25 23.53
CA VAL A 505 -24.35 -10.61 24.14
C VAL A 505 -24.93 -9.67 23.07
N GLY A 506 -26.06 -10.05 22.49
CA GLY A 506 -26.56 -9.46 21.26
C GLY A 506 -26.88 -7.98 21.40
N ALA A 507 -26.57 -7.20 20.36
CA ALA A 507 -26.81 -5.75 20.32
C ALA A 507 -28.29 -5.34 20.51
N ALA A 508 -29.22 -6.26 20.26
CA ALA A 508 -30.64 -6.08 20.61
C ALA A 508 -30.84 -6.06 22.14
N SER A 509 -30.21 -6.97 22.88
CA SER A 509 -30.31 -7.05 24.34
C SER A 509 -29.71 -5.83 25.05
N THR A 510 -28.64 -5.23 24.50
CA THR A 510 -28.11 -3.96 25.02
C THR A 510 -29.02 -2.76 24.72
N ALA A 511 -29.76 -2.78 23.60
CA ALA A 511 -30.77 -1.76 23.31
C ALA A 511 -32.02 -1.93 24.20
N GLU A 512 -32.53 -3.15 24.34
CA GLU A 512 -33.64 -3.50 25.24
C GLU A 512 -33.33 -3.10 26.69
N SER A 513 -32.12 -3.35 27.18
CA SER A 513 -31.69 -2.93 28.53
C SER A 513 -31.62 -1.40 28.68
N LEU A 514 -31.31 -0.65 27.62
CA LEU A 514 -31.34 0.83 27.65
C LEU A 514 -32.77 1.39 27.57
N ASP A 515 -33.68 0.70 26.87
CA ASP A 515 -35.11 1.02 26.87
C ASP A 515 -35.73 0.81 28.27
N GLU A 516 -35.38 -0.28 28.96
CA GLU A 516 -35.76 -0.53 30.36
C GLU A 516 -35.22 0.54 31.32
N GLN A 517 -33.94 0.93 31.18
CA GLN A 517 -33.34 1.99 31.98
C GLN A 517 -34.00 3.35 31.74
N TYR A 518 -34.32 3.68 30.49
CA TYR A 518 -35.02 4.91 30.13
C TYR A 518 -36.41 4.98 30.79
N GLU A 519 -37.22 3.93 30.68
CA GLU A 519 -38.56 3.91 31.28
C GLU A 519 -38.48 3.92 32.82
N GLY A 520 -37.46 3.31 33.42
CA GLY A 520 -37.18 3.39 34.86
C GLY A 520 -36.88 4.82 35.33
N LEU A 521 -35.92 5.51 34.70
CA LEU A 521 -35.58 6.91 35.01
C LEU A 521 -36.76 7.86 34.74
N LYS A 522 -37.51 7.61 33.67
CA LYS A 522 -38.72 8.35 33.31
C LYS A 522 -39.80 8.20 34.39
N ALA A 523 -40.01 7.01 34.94
CA ALA A 523 -40.92 6.79 36.06
C ALA A 523 -40.46 7.54 37.33
N GLN A 524 -39.17 7.49 37.67
CA GLN A 524 -38.61 8.23 38.81
C GLN A 524 -38.79 9.75 38.67
N HIS A 525 -38.56 10.29 37.46
CA HIS A 525 -38.78 11.72 37.18
C HIS A 525 -40.26 12.12 37.27
N HIS A 526 -41.18 11.27 36.82
CA HIS A 526 -42.63 11.50 37.00
C HIS A 526 -43.06 11.42 38.48
N GLU A 527 -42.48 10.53 39.29
CA GLU A 527 -42.78 10.46 40.72
C GLU A 527 -42.27 11.71 41.45
N LEU A 528 -41.08 12.23 41.10
CA LEU A 528 -40.59 13.53 41.57
C LEU A 528 -41.55 14.68 41.22
N LEU A 529 -41.96 14.79 39.95
CA LEU A 529 -42.95 15.80 39.52
C LEU A 529 -44.30 15.66 40.24
N SER A 530 -44.74 14.44 40.56
CA SER A 530 -46.02 14.21 41.23
C SER A 530 -46.10 14.84 42.63
N GLN A 531 -44.98 14.93 43.35
CA GLN A 531 -44.88 15.53 44.68
C GLN A 531 -44.52 17.02 44.65
N GLN A 532 -44.36 17.63 43.47
CA GLN A 532 -44.06 19.06 43.34
C GLN A 532 -45.09 19.93 44.08
N GLN A 533 -46.38 19.61 43.98
CA GLN A 533 -47.45 20.35 44.63
C GLN A 533 -47.42 20.19 46.16
N ASP A 534 -47.17 18.98 46.66
CA ASP A 534 -47.10 18.70 48.11
C ASP A 534 -45.88 19.37 48.75
N ILE A 535 -44.73 19.39 48.07
CA ILE A 535 -43.52 20.10 48.51
C ILE A 535 -43.74 21.62 48.50
N ILE A 536 -44.43 22.17 47.49
CA ILE A 536 -44.83 23.58 47.47
C ILE A 536 -45.76 23.90 48.64
N LEU A 537 -46.77 23.08 48.90
CA LEU A 537 -47.73 23.30 49.99
C LEU A 537 -47.09 23.17 51.38
N ALA A 538 -46.26 22.15 51.61
CA ALA A 538 -45.53 21.99 52.87
C ALA A 538 -44.57 23.18 53.11
N THR A 539 -43.85 23.60 52.07
CA THR A 539 -42.98 24.78 52.10
C THR A 539 -43.75 26.07 52.41
N GLN A 540 -44.90 26.28 51.76
CA GLN A 540 -45.75 27.46 51.98
C GLN A 540 -46.41 27.44 53.37
N ALA A 541 -46.84 26.28 53.87
CA ALA A 541 -47.41 26.14 55.20
C ALA A 541 -46.37 26.44 56.29
N ALA A 542 -45.17 25.87 56.18
CA ALA A 542 -44.07 26.11 57.10
C ALA A 542 -43.54 27.56 57.03
N GLN A 543 -43.48 28.16 55.83
CA GLN A 543 -43.13 29.58 55.67
C GLN A 543 -44.20 30.49 56.29
N ALA A 544 -45.48 30.30 55.97
CA ALA A 544 -46.57 31.09 56.54
C ALA A 544 -46.68 30.92 58.07
N PHE A 545 -46.30 29.75 58.60
CA PHE A 545 -46.16 29.53 60.04
C PHE A 545 -44.98 30.31 60.63
N LEU A 546 -43.81 30.30 59.99
CA LEU A 546 -42.65 31.13 60.37
C LEU A 546 -42.97 32.64 60.32
N ASP A 547 -43.75 33.09 59.34
CA ASP A 547 -44.14 34.50 59.18
C ASP A 547 -45.13 34.92 60.29
N LYS A 548 -46.10 34.05 60.63
CA LYS A 548 -47.12 34.31 61.68
C LYS A 548 -46.61 34.14 63.10
N HIS A 549 -45.72 33.18 63.36
CA HIS A 549 -45.35 32.75 64.72
C HIS A 549 -43.84 32.71 64.98
N GLY A 550 -42.99 32.89 63.97
CA GLY A 550 -41.52 32.84 64.13
C GLY A 550 -40.91 33.95 65.00
N HIS A 551 -41.69 34.96 65.40
CA HIS A 551 -41.32 35.94 66.42
C HIS A 551 -41.67 35.51 67.86
N SER A 552 -42.31 34.35 68.03
CA SER A 552 -42.71 33.75 69.32
C SER A 552 -42.10 32.36 69.56
N LEU A 553 -41.23 31.89 68.65
CA LEU A 553 -40.55 30.59 68.76
C LEU A 553 -39.14 30.71 69.36
N PRO A 554 -38.63 29.67 70.04
CA PRO A 554 -37.22 29.56 70.39
C PRO A 554 -36.32 29.67 69.15
N GLY A 555 -35.17 30.33 69.30
CA GLY A 555 -34.21 30.53 68.20
C GLY A 555 -33.76 29.23 67.53
N GLU A 556 -33.55 28.17 68.33
CA GLU A 556 -33.17 26.85 67.82
C GLU A 556 -34.26 26.16 67.00
N GLU A 557 -35.51 26.21 67.43
CA GLU A 557 -36.64 25.57 66.73
C GLU A 557 -36.96 26.30 65.43
N ARG A 558 -36.90 27.65 65.47
CA ARG A 558 -36.96 28.49 64.28
C ARG A 558 -35.82 28.17 63.30
N ALA A 559 -34.58 28.09 63.78
CA ALA A 559 -33.43 27.76 62.95
C ALA A 559 -33.53 26.35 62.35
N ARG A 560 -34.02 25.36 63.12
CA ARG A 560 -34.24 23.98 62.67
C ARG A 560 -35.29 23.91 61.55
N LEU A 561 -36.44 24.55 61.73
CA LEU A 561 -37.50 24.58 60.71
C LEU A 561 -37.07 25.37 59.47
N GLN A 562 -36.34 26.48 59.63
CA GLN A 562 -35.77 27.24 58.51
C GLN A 562 -34.68 26.45 57.76
N GLY A 563 -33.84 25.70 58.48
CA GLY A 563 -32.82 24.81 57.94
C GLY A 563 -33.43 23.67 57.11
N GLY A 564 -34.33 22.88 57.70
CA GLY A 564 -35.00 21.78 57.00
C GLY A 564 -35.83 22.25 55.80
N LEU A 565 -36.43 23.45 55.86
CA LEU A 565 -37.13 24.07 54.73
C LEU A 565 -36.18 24.51 53.60
N ALA A 566 -34.97 24.97 53.93
CA ALA A 566 -33.93 25.25 52.92
C ALA A 566 -33.38 23.95 52.31
N GLU A 567 -33.04 22.98 53.16
CA GLU A 567 -32.53 21.66 52.78
C GLU A 567 -33.53 20.89 51.89
N LEU A 568 -34.83 20.97 52.16
CA LEU A 568 -35.88 20.35 51.34
C LEU A 568 -36.00 21.03 49.97
N LYS A 569 -35.99 22.37 49.92
CA LYS A 569 -35.96 23.11 48.65
C LYS A 569 -34.74 22.74 47.80
N GLU A 570 -33.56 22.72 48.43
CA GLU A 570 -32.30 22.47 47.75
C GLU A 570 -32.17 21.02 47.27
N ARG A 571 -32.41 20.01 48.15
CA ARG A 571 -32.38 18.61 47.74
C ARG A 571 -33.44 18.29 46.70
N TYR A 572 -34.68 18.77 46.84
CA TYR A 572 -35.71 18.51 45.83
C TYR A 572 -35.34 19.13 44.48
N ALA A 573 -34.89 20.39 44.44
CA ALA A 573 -34.46 21.03 43.21
C ALA A 573 -33.24 20.31 42.58
N ALA A 574 -32.26 19.91 43.38
CA ALA A 574 -31.09 19.16 42.92
C ALA A 574 -31.43 17.74 42.44
N SER A 575 -32.39 17.05 43.06
CA SER A 575 -32.87 15.72 42.63
C SER A 575 -33.71 15.80 41.36
N LEU A 576 -34.60 16.79 41.25
CA LEU A 576 -35.37 17.04 40.04
C LEU A 576 -34.43 17.36 38.86
N ALA A 577 -33.48 18.28 39.04
CA ALA A 577 -32.50 18.64 38.01
C ALA A 577 -31.59 17.45 37.62
N ARG A 578 -31.09 16.66 38.58
CA ARG A 578 -30.30 15.44 38.29
C ARG A 578 -31.11 14.43 37.48
N SER A 579 -32.34 14.12 37.90
CA SER A 579 -33.21 13.18 37.18
C SER A 579 -33.55 13.66 35.76
N GLU A 580 -33.77 14.97 35.57
CA GLU A 580 -34.04 15.54 34.25
C GLU A 580 -32.81 15.45 33.31
N VAL A 581 -31.61 15.67 33.86
CA VAL A 581 -30.34 15.55 33.11
C VAL A 581 -30.05 14.08 32.76
N GLN A 582 -30.15 13.16 33.73
CA GLN A 582 -29.94 11.72 33.51
C GLN A 582 -30.94 11.14 32.51
N LEU A 583 -32.22 11.51 32.61
CA LEU A 583 -33.26 11.09 31.67
C LEU A 583 -32.94 11.55 30.24
N LYS A 584 -32.48 12.81 30.06
CA LYS A 584 -32.07 13.34 28.74
C LYS A 584 -30.81 12.66 28.21
N GLN A 585 -29.81 12.39 29.06
CA GLN A 585 -28.58 11.69 28.68
C GLN A 585 -28.88 10.27 28.18
N VAL A 586 -29.62 9.48 28.96
CA VAL A 586 -30.01 8.11 28.58
C VAL A 586 -30.93 8.12 27.35
N GLN A 587 -31.80 9.12 27.20
CA GLN A 587 -32.61 9.25 25.98
C GLN A 587 -31.74 9.47 24.73
N VAL A 588 -30.77 10.38 24.77
CA VAL A 588 -29.89 10.65 23.63
C VAL A 588 -29.02 9.43 23.29
N LEU A 589 -28.50 8.73 24.31
CA LEU A 589 -27.75 7.48 24.15
C LEU A 589 -28.61 6.39 23.48
N ARG A 590 -29.86 6.20 23.95
CA ARG A 590 -30.82 5.28 23.34
C ARG A 590 -31.14 5.67 21.89
N ASP A 591 -31.46 6.93 21.63
CA ASP A 591 -31.93 7.40 20.33
C ASP A 591 -30.82 7.30 19.26
N GLU A 592 -29.57 7.64 19.59
CA GLU A 592 -28.42 7.43 18.69
C GLU A 592 -27.98 5.95 18.62
N LEU A 593 -28.12 5.13 19.67
CA LEU A 593 -27.85 3.68 19.61
C LEU A 593 -28.85 2.96 18.69
N GLN A 594 -30.16 3.16 18.91
CA GLN A 594 -31.21 2.60 18.06
C GLN A 594 -31.04 3.04 16.60
N LYS A 595 -30.53 4.26 16.37
CA LYS A 595 -30.16 4.71 15.04
C LYS A 595 -28.93 3.96 14.50
N PHE A 596 -27.81 3.94 15.21
CA PHE A 596 -26.61 3.20 14.81
C PHE A 596 -26.92 1.74 14.48
N LEU A 597 -27.79 1.06 15.23
CA LEU A 597 -28.17 -0.32 14.96
C LEU A 597 -29.02 -0.51 13.69
N ARG A 598 -29.79 0.50 13.25
CA ARG A 598 -30.45 0.51 11.94
C ARG A 598 -29.44 0.78 10.83
N ASP A 599 -28.71 1.89 10.92
CA ASP A 599 -27.70 2.30 9.94
C ASP A 599 -26.65 1.18 9.72
N HIS A 600 -26.19 0.54 10.80
CA HIS A 600 -25.31 -0.64 10.75
C HIS A 600 -26.00 -1.86 10.15
N GLY A 601 -27.24 -2.16 10.53
CA GLY A 601 -27.99 -3.32 10.03
C GLY A 601 -28.25 -3.28 8.51
N GLU A 602 -28.56 -2.10 7.98
CA GLU A 602 -28.71 -1.88 6.53
C GLU A 602 -27.37 -2.11 5.79
N PHE A 603 -26.27 -1.58 6.32
CA PHE A 603 -24.93 -1.80 5.77
C PHE A 603 -24.44 -3.26 5.92
N GLU A 604 -24.78 -3.94 7.03
CA GLU A 604 -24.45 -5.35 7.27
C GLU A 604 -25.21 -6.28 6.31
N ALA A 605 -26.45 -5.94 5.97
CA ALA A 605 -27.25 -6.63 4.95
C ALA A 605 -26.68 -6.43 3.54
N TRP A 606 -26.30 -5.19 3.19
CA TRP A 606 -25.60 -4.91 1.94
C TRP A 606 -24.27 -5.68 1.83
N LEU A 607 -23.43 -5.65 2.88
CA LEU A 607 -22.16 -6.39 2.92
C LEU A 607 -22.37 -7.88 2.63
N LYS A 608 -23.36 -8.52 3.27
CA LYS A 608 -23.69 -9.94 3.04
C LYS A 608 -24.10 -10.21 1.59
N GLN A 609 -24.88 -9.31 0.98
CA GLN A 609 -25.30 -9.45 -0.41
C GLN A 609 -24.14 -9.26 -1.40
N ALA A 610 -23.24 -8.31 -1.13
CA ALA A 610 -22.07 -8.04 -1.94
C ALA A 610 -20.99 -9.12 -1.81
N GLU A 611 -20.77 -9.67 -0.60
CA GLU A 611 -19.92 -10.84 -0.36
C GLU A 611 -20.42 -12.06 -1.15
N GLN A 612 -21.74 -12.32 -1.17
CA GLN A 612 -22.35 -13.39 -1.95
C GLN A 612 -22.27 -13.16 -3.47
N GLU A 613 -22.47 -11.92 -3.95
CA GLU A 613 -22.31 -11.60 -5.37
C GLU A 613 -20.87 -11.84 -5.83
N LEU A 614 -19.88 -11.37 -5.06
CA LEU A 614 -18.47 -11.58 -5.38
C LEU A 614 -18.09 -13.07 -5.38
N GLU A 615 -18.57 -13.86 -4.40
CA GLU A 615 -18.34 -15.31 -4.39
C GLU A 615 -19.03 -16.03 -5.55
N GLY A 616 -20.20 -15.55 -5.97
CA GLY A 616 -20.88 -16.03 -7.19
C GLY A 616 -20.11 -15.68 -8.46
N MET A 617 -19.45 -14.53 -8.52
CA MET A 617 -18.63 -14.10 -9.65
C MET A 617 -17.34 -14.91 -9.80
N CYS A 618 -16.72 -15.35 -8.70
CA CYS A 618 -15.58 -16.27 -8.75
C CYS A 618 -15.92 -17.65 -9.34
N LYS A 619 -17.21 -18.01 -9.47
CA LYS A 619 -17.68 -19.33 -9.94
C LYS A 619 -18.10 -19.33 -11.43
N GLY A 620 -17.68 -18.33 -12.20
CA GLY A 620 -17.94 -18.24 -13.64
C GLY A 620 -17.09 -19.20 -14.47
N ASP A 621 -17.50 -19.46 -15.71
CA ASP A 621 -16.75 -20.29 -16.65
C ASP A 621 -15.46 -19.60 -17.14
N GLY A 622 -14.42 -20.41 -17.37
CA GLY A 622 -13.09 -19.96 -17.80
C GLY A 622 -12.95 -19.55 -19.26
N ASP A 623 -14.05 -19.39 -20.01
CA ASP A 623 -14.00 -19.10 -21.44
C ASP A 623 -13.73 -17.60 -21.73
N PRO A 624 -12.98 -17.24 -22.79
CA PRO A 624 -12.60 -15.84 -23.05
C PRO A 624 -13.75 -14.85 -23.34
N ALA A 625 -14.95 -15.31 -23.65
CA ALA A 625 -16.12 -14.46 -23.86
C ALA A 625 -16.89 -14.23 -22.55
N SER A 626 -17.07 -15.28 -21.73
CA SER A 626 -17.64 -15.16 -20.38
C SER A 626 -16.73 -14.35 -19.45
N LEU A 627 -15.42 -14.58 -19.49
CA LEU A 627 -14.43 -13.77 -18.75
C LEU A 627 -14.52 -12.27 -19.10
N ARG A 628 -14.75 -11.92 -20.37
CA ARG A 628 -14.94 -10.50 -20.79
C ARG A 628 -16.25 -9.91 -20.27
N GLN A 629 -17.33 -10.69 -20.16
CA GLN A 629 -18.57 -10.24 -19.53
C GLN A 629 -18.41 -10.12 -18.00
N LEU A 630 -17.68 -11.05 -17.39
CA LEU A 630 -17.41 -11.07 -15.95
C LEU A 630 -16.54 -9.90 -15.52
N LEU A 631 -15.53 -9.51 -16.32
CA LEU A 631 -14.73 -8.30 -16.07
C LEU A 631 -15.59 -7.03 -16.16
N LEU A 632 -16.55 -6.95 -17.09
CA LEU A 632 -17.47 -5.81 -17.18
C LEU A 632 -18.38 -5.72 -15.95
N ARG A 633 -18.91 -6.86 -15.46
CA ARG A 633 -19.69 -6.91 -14.21
C ARG A 633 -18.84 -6.60 -12.98
N GLN A 634 -17.58 -7.05 -12.96
CA GLN A 634 -16.63 -6.75 -11.89
C GLN A 634 -16.31 -5.24 -11.85
N GLY A 635 -16.20 -4.59 -13.01
CA GLY A 635 -16.08 -3.14 -13.11
C GLY A 635 -17.23 -2.43 -12.40
N SER A 636 -18.48 -2.67 -12.81
CA SER A 636 -19.65 -2.03 -12.18
C SER A 636 -19.79 -2.38 -10.70
N PHE A 637 -19.60 -3.64 -10.32
CA PHE A 637 -19.64 -4.06 -8.92
C PHE A 637 -18.53 -3.41 -8.08
N SER A 638 -17.36 -3.13 -8.65
CA SER A 638 -16.30 -2.38 -7.97
C SER A 638 -16.63 -0.90 -7.80
N GLU A 639 -17.31 -0.27 -8.76
CA GLU A 639 -17.83 1.10 -8.62
C GLU A 639 -18.88 1.17 -7.51
N ASP A 640 -19.81 0.20 -7.46
CA ASP A 640 -20.82 0.08 -6.40
C ASP A 640 -20.15 -0.09 -5.02
N VAL A 641 -19.22 -1.04 -4.85
CA VAL A 641 -18.46 -1.24 -3.61
C VAL A 641 -17.69 0.01 -3.19
N ILE A 642 -17.08 0.73 -4.13
CA ILE A 642 -16.38 2.00 -3.85
C ILE A 642 -17.36 3.09 -3.38
N SER A 643 -18.59 3.11 -3.88
CA SER A 643 -19.62 4.09 -3.46
C SER A 643 -20.03 3.87 -1.99
N HIS A 644 -20.24 2.62 -1.58
CA HIS A 644 -20.61 2.23 -0.21
C HIS A 644 -19.50 2.48 0.84
N LYS A 645 -18.30 2.92 0.42
CA LYS A 645 -17.30 3.54 1.29
C LYS A 645 -17.83 4.82 1.98
N GLY A 646 -18.81 5.49 1.37
CA GLY A 646 -19.56 6.59 1.99
C GLY A 646 -20.41 6.10 3.16
N ASP A 647 -21.13 4.98 2.99
CA ASP A 647 -22.03 4.45 4.00
C ASP A 647 -21.27 3.88 5.21
N LEU A 648 -20.13 3.21 4.99
CA LEU A 648 -19.24 2.82 6.08
C LEU A 648 -18.82 4.05 6.94
N ARG A 649 -18.61 5.21 6.32
CA ARG A 649 -18.33 6.46 7.07
C ARG A 649 -19.57 6.98 7.80
N PHE A 650 -20.77 6.91 7.22
CA PHE A 650 -22.00 7.29 7.92
C PHE A 650 -22.27 6.40 9.13
N VAL A 651 -22.12 5.07 8.99
CA VAL A 651 -22.23 4.09 10.08
C VAL A 651 -21.17 4.35 11.16
N THR A 652 -19.92 4.62 10.76
CA THR A 652 -18.84 5.01 11.70
C THR A 652 -19.16 6.29 12.45
N MET A 653 -19.65 7.33 11.78
CA MET A 653 -20.07 8.58 12.41
C MET A 653 -21.28 8.40 13.33
N SER A 654 -22.23 7.52 13.00
CA SER A 654 -23.35 7.21 13.90
C SER A 654 -22.88 6.41 15.11
N GLY A 655 -21.96 5.46 14.96
CA GLY A 655 -21.37 4.75 16.09
C GLY A 655 -20.54 5.66 17.01
N GLN A 656 -19.78 6.60 16.45
CA GLN A 656 -19.06 7.60 17.25
C GLN A 656 -20.02 8.45 18.10
N LYS A 657 -21.18 8.85 17.56
CA LYS A 657 -22.22 9.56 18.33
C LYS A 657 -22.76 8.75 19.51
N VAL A 658 -22.86 7.43 19.40
CA VAL A 658 -23.21 6.56 20.54
C VAL A 658 -22.12 6.61 21.60
N LEU A 659 -20.85 6.54 21.21
CA LEU A 659 -19.71 6.62 22.14
C LEU A 659 -19.60 7.99 22.82
N ASP A 660 -19.88 9.08 22.09
CA ASP A 660 -19.92 10.44 22.61
C ASP A 660 -21.08 10.62 23.62
N ALA A 661 -22.25 10.05 23.31
CA ALA A 661 -23.42 10.06 24.19
C ALA A 661 -23.24 9.17 25.44
N GLU A 662 -22.57 8.03 25.31
CA GLU A 662 -22.21 7.12 26.40
C GLU A 662 -21.23 7.81 27.37
N GLY A 663 -20.16 8.42 26.83
CA GLY A 663 -19.23 9.23 27.61
C GLY A 663 -19.88 10.42 28.33
N ALA A 664 -21.01 10.92 27.81
CA ALA A 664 -21.81 11.96 28.44
C ALA A 664 -22.86 11.44 29.44
N ALA A 665 -23.25 10.17 29.37
CA ALA A 665 -24.24 9.53 30.26
C ALA A 665 -23.62 8.83 31.47
N GLY A 666 -22.34 8.44 31.38
CA GLY A 666 -21.63 7.66 32.39
C GLY A 666 -21.24 6.28 31.85
N ASP A 667 -20.31 5.60 32.53
CA ASP A 667 -19.63 4.41 32.00
C ASP A 667 -20.51 3.14 31.96
N THR A 668 -21.46 3.11 31.03
CA THR A 668 -22.33 1.96 30.72
C THR A 668 -21.68 1.02 29.69
N GLY A 669 -20.37 0.81 29.77
CA GLY A 669 -19.47 0.29 28.72
C GLY A 669 -19.80 -1.05 28.02
N SER A 670 -20.93 -1.69 28.37
CA SER A 670 -21.55 -2.73 27.54
C SER A 670 -22.10 -2.18 26.20
N SER A 671 -22.45 -0.89 26.10
CA SER A 671 -22.95 -0.32 24.83
C SER A 671 -21.80 -0.04 23.87
N GLY A 672 -20.81 0.73 24.30
CA GLY A 672 -19.68 1.13 23.44
C GLY A 672 -18.77 -0.02 23.02
N SER A 673 -18.69 -1.10 23.80
CA SER A 673 -17.97 -2.31 23.38
C SER A 673 -18.66 -3.02 22.21
N VAL A 674 -19.99 -3.12 22.23
CA VAL A 674 -20.79 -3.65 21.11
C VAL A 674 -20.69 -2.74 19.88
N VAL A 675 -20.76 -1.42 20.04
CA VAL A 675 -20.61 -0.45 18.93
C VAL A 675 -19.23 -0.58 18.28
N LYS A 676 -18.15 -0.59 19.08
CA LYS A 676 -16.77 -0.74 18.58
C LYS A 676 -16.59 -2.06 17.83
N SER A 677 -17.04 -3.17 18.40
CA SER A 677 -16.95 -4.50 17.76
C SER A 677 -17.72 -4.57 16.43
N LYS A 678 -18.94 -4.01 16.35
CA LYS A 678 -19.72 -3.95 15.11
C LYS A 678 -19.09 -3.05 14.04
N LEU A 679 -18.45 -1.94 14.44
CA LEU A 679 -17.69 -1.08 13.51
C LEU A 679 -16.42 -1.76 13.00
N GLU A 680 -15.72 -2.52 13.85
CA GLU A 680 -14.51 -3.26 13.48
C GLU A 680 -14.83 -4.39 12.49
N ASP A 681 -15.87 -5.20 12.74
CA ASP A 681 -16.36 -6.22 11.79
C ASP A 681 -16.73 -5.60 10.44
N ALA A 682 -17.58 -4.55 10.45
CA ALA A 682 -18.03 -3.90 9.22
C ALA A 682 -16.87 -3.29 8.42
N SER A 683 -15.88 -2.70 9.11
CA SER A 683 -14.68 -2.14 8.47
C SER A 683 -13.79 -3.22 7.89
N GLN A 684 -13.53 -4.30 8.63
CA GLN A 684 -12.67 -5.41 8.21
C GLN A 684 -13.30 -6.20 7.06
N ARG A 685 -14.61 -6.44 7.09
CA ARG A 685 -15.36 -7.09 6.01
C ARG A 685 -15.45 -6.23 4.77
N TYR A 686 -15.74 -4.93 4.89
CA TYR A 686 -15.67 -3.99 3.77
C TYR A 686 -14.27 -3.97 3.14
N ALA A 687 -13.20 -3.88 3.94
CA ALA A 687 -11.82 -3.89 3.44
C ALA A 687 -11.47 -5.21 2.73
N THR A 688 -11.93 -6.34 3.28
CA THR A 688 -11.76 -7.68 2.69
C THR A 688 -12.52 -7.82 1.37
N LEU A 689 -13.76 -7.34 1.31
CA LEU A 689 -14.62 -7.33 0.12
C LEU A 689 -13.99 -6.48 -1.00
N HIS A 690 -13.61 -5.24 -0.70
CA HIS A 690 -12.95 -4.32 -1.64
C HIS A 690 -11.61 -4.89 -2.14
N SER A 691 -10.81 -5.47 -1.25
CA SER A 691 -9.55 -6.14 -1.61
C SER A 691 -9.79 -7.31 -2.57
N LYS A 692 -10.65 -8.28 -2.20
CA LYS A 692 -11.00 -9.42 -3.05
C LYS A 692 -11.58 -8.99 -4.40
N CYS A 693 -12.44 -7.97 -4.42
CA CYS A 693 -13.03 -7.41 -5.64
C CYS A 693 -11.95 -6.83 -6.57
N THR A 694 -10.98 -6.08 -6.01
CA THR A 694 -9.84 -5.53 -6.74
C THR A 694 -8.94 -6.64 -7.29
N THR A 695 -8.65 -7.66 -6.46
CA THR A 695 -7.88 -8.84 -6.88
C THR A 695 -8.56 -9.59 -8.02
N LEU A 696 -9.87 -9.82 -7.95
CA LEU A 696 -10.64 -10.45 -9.03
C LEU A 696 -10.55 -9.63 -10.33
N GLY A 697 -10.69 -8.30 -10.28
CA GLY A 697 -10.53 -7.44 -11.46
C GLY A 697 -9.13 -7.56 -12.09
N SER A 698 -8.08 -7.55 -11.26
CA SER A 698 -6.70 -7.73 -11.74
C SER A 698 -6.44 -9.13 -12.33
N HIS A 699 -7.00 -10.17 -11.71
CA HIS A 699 -6.93 -11.57 -12.19
C HIS A 699 -7.61 -11.72 -13.55
N LEU A 700 -8.86 -11.26 -13.67
CA LEU A 700 -9.62 -11.29 -14.92
C LEU A 700 -8.93 -10.50 -16.04
N SER A 701 -8.37 -9.32 -15.73
CA SER A 701 -7.62 -8.52 -16.71
C SER A 701 -6.36 -9.24 -17.19
N THR A 702 -5.58 -9.84 -16.28
CA THR A 702 -4.34 -10.57 -16.60
C THR A 702 -4.63 -11.85 -17.38
N LEU A 703 -5.67 -12.59 -16.99
CA LEU A 703 -6.11 -13.80 -17.67
C LEU A 703 -6.59 -13.50 -19.09
N LEU A 704 -7.32 -12.40 -19.30
CA LEU A 704 -7.78 -11.97 -20.62
C LEU A 704 -6.66 -11.44 -21.53
N ASP A 705 -5.63 -10.80 -20.96
CA ASP A 705 -4.45 -10.37 -21.72
C ASP A 705 -3.63 -11.59 -22.19
N HIS A 706 -3.36 -12.55 -21.30
CA HIS A 706 -2.72 -13.81 -21.69
C HIS A 706 -3.55 -14.58 -22.74
N TYR A 707 -4.89 -14.59 -22.63
CA TYR A 707 -5.76 -15.19 -23.64
C TYR A 707 -5.69 -14.48 -24.99
N GLN A 708 -5.57 -13.15 -24.99
CA GLN A 708 -5.39 -12.38 -26.22
C GLN A 708 -4.03 -12.68 -26.87
N GLN A 709 -2.94 -12.65 -26.10
CA GLN A 709 -1.60 -13.01 -26.61
C GLN A 709 -1.56 -14.43 -27.20
N PHE A 710 -2.19 -15.39 -26.54
CA PHE A 710 -2.33 -16.76 -27.04
C PHE A 710 -3.13 -16.82 -28.35
N GLN A 711 -4.30 -16.18 -28.39
CA GLN A 711 -5.20 -16.23 -29.54
C GLN A 711 -4.61 -15.54 -30.77
N GLU A 712 -3.96 -14.37 -30.61
CA GLU A 712 -3.31 -13.64 -31.70
C GLU A 712 -2.22 -14.48 -32.38
N VAL A 713 -1.38 -15.18 -31.60
CA VAL A 713 -0.36 -16.07 -32.15
C VAL A 713 -0.98 -17.34 -32.74
N ALA A 714 -2.03 -17.90 -32.13
CA ALA A 714 -2.71 -19.09 -32.63
C ALA A 714 -3.43 -18.85 -33.97
N GLU A 715 -4.10 -17.70 -34.14
CA GLU A 715 -4.79 -17.32 -35.39
C GLU A 715 -3.80 -16.98 -36.51
N SER A 716 -2.71 -16.29 -36.18
CA SER A 716 -1.61 -16.02 -37.12
C SER A 716 -0.98 -17.32 -37.64
N LEU A 717 -0.61 -18.23 -36.72
CA LEU A 717 -0.07 -19.55 -37.08
C LEU A 717 -1.05 -20.41 -37.86
N ARG A 718 -2.35 -20.42 -37.49
CA ARG A 718 -3.38 -21.20 -38.19
C ARG A 718 -3.52 -20.74 -39.64
N THR A 719 -3.57 -19.44 -39.87
CA THR A 719 -3.66 -18.84 -41.21
C THR A 719 -2.43 -19.18 -42.05
N TRP A 720 -1.22 -18.96 -41.50
CA TRP A 720 0.03 -19.28 -42.19
C TRP A 720 0.21 -20.79 -42.46
N LEU A 721 -0.27 -21.66 -41.56
CA LEU A 721 -0.27 -23.11 -41.79
C LEU A 721 -1.17 -23.50 -42.96
N GLU A 722 -2.35 -22.88 -43.10
CA GLU A 722 -3.28 -23.16 -44.20
C GLU A 722 -2.70 -22.75 -45.57
N ASP A 723 -2.08 -21.57 -45.65
CA ASP A 723 -1.34 -21.13 -46.85
C ASP A 723 -0.13 -22.03 -47.15
N SER A 724 0.62 -22.42 -46.12
CA SER A 724 1.85 -23.22 -46.28
C SER A 724 1.57 -24.69 -46.60
N GLU A 725 0.53 -25.28 -46.02
CA GLU A 725 0.04 -26.62 -46.39
C GLU A 725 -0.44 -26.66 -47.85
N ALA A 726 -1.09 -25.59 -48.33
CA ALA A 726 -1.44 -25.47 -49.75
C ALA A 726 -0.20 -25.32 -50.66
N ALA A 727 0.80 -24.53 -50.27
CA ALA A 727 2.04 -24.35 -51.02
C ALA A 727 2.89 -25.62 -51.09
N VAL A 728 3.06 -26.33 -49.97
CA VAL A 728 3.76 -27.62 -49.90
C VAL A 728 2.96 -28.71 -50.61
N GLY A 729 1.63 -28.75 -50.47
CA GLY A 729 0.76 -29.66 -51.21
C GLY A 729 0.91 -29.52 -52.73
N LYS A 730 1.02 -28.28 -53.23
CA LYS A 730 1.37 -28.03 -54.64
C LYS A 730 2.76 -28.58 -54.97
N LEU A 731 3.80 -28.25 -54.20
CA LEU A 731 5.17 -28.72 -54.44
C LEU A 731 5.28 -30.26 -54.40
N LEU A 732 4.49 -30.95 -53.58
CA LEU A 732 4.41 -32.41 -53.51
C LEU A 732 3.65 -33.02 -54.70
N SER A 733 2.65 -32.31 -55.24
CA SER A 733 1.90 -32.74 -56.43
C SER A 733 2.67 -32.57 -57.75
N GLU A 734 3.68 -31.71 -57.78
CA GLU A 734 4.57 -31.53 -58.92
C GLU A 734 5.48 -32.75 -59.10
N SER A 735 5.48 -33.34 -60.30
CA SER A 735 6.40 -34.41 -60.65
C SER A 735 7.85 -33.95 -60.47
N ILE A 736 8.70 -34.83 -59.95
CA ILE A 736 10.15 -34.64 -59.96
C ILE A 736 10.58 -34.50 -61.42
N SER A 737 11.19 -33.38 -61.79
CA SER A 737 11.77 -33.25 -63.14
C SER A 737 12.97 -34.17 -63.30
N SER A 738 13.26 -34.62 -64.52
CA SER A 738 14.54 -35.26 -64.82
C SER A 738 15.54 -34.34 -65.53
N ASP A 739 15.17 -33.09 -65.77
CA ASP A 739 16.08 -32.05 -66.23
C ASP A 739 16.80 -31.39 -65.02
N PRO A 740 18.14 -31.26 -65.01
CA PRO A 740 18.89 -30.68 -63.89
C PRO A 740 18.53 -29.24 -63.58
N THR A 741 18.21 -28.42 -64.60
CA THR A 741 17.86 -27.01 -64.40
C THR A 741 16.49 -26.87 -63.73
N ALA A 742 15.47 -27.59 -64.22
CA ALA A 742 14.17 -27.65 -63.57
C ALA A 742 14.23 -28.31 -62.17
N LEU A 743 15.08 -29.30 -61.96
CA LEU A 743 15.35 -29.86 -60.63
C LEU A 743 15.98 -28.82 -59.67
N GLN A 744 16.90 -27.98 -60.16
CA GLN A 744 17.48 -26.89 -59.38
C GLN A 744 16.43 -25.81 -59.05
N GLU A 745 15.51 -25.50 -59.96
CA GLU A 745 14.36 -24.61 -59.69
C GLU A 745 13.40 -25.22 -58.64
N GLN A 746 13.11 -26.52 -58.72
CA GLN A 746 12.33 -27.25 -57.72
C GLN A 746 13.02 -27.27 -56.35
N LEU A 747 14.34 -27.51 -56.30
CA LEU A 747 15.12 -27.47 -55.05
C LEU A 747 15.22 -26.05 -54.47
N ALA A 748 15.36 -25.02 -55.31
CA ALA A 748 15.36 -23.62 -54.86
C ALA A 748 14.00 -23.23 -54.26
N SER A 749 12.91 -23.63 -54.92
CA SER A 749 11.53 -23.44 -54.42
C SER A 749 11.30 -24.19 -53.10
N ALA A 750 11.81 -25.43 -53.00
CA ALA A 750 11.78 -26.21 -51.77
C ALA A 750 12.59 -25.55 -50.65
N GLY A 751 13.79 -25.03 -50.95
CA GLY A 751 14.65 -24.32 -50.02
C GLY A 751 14.05 -23.02 -49.50
N GLN A 752 13.33 -22.27 -50.36
CA GLN A 752 12.59 -21.08 -49.93
C GLN A 752 11.48 -21.45 -48.93
N LEU A 753 10.66 -22.47 -49.23
CA LEU A 753 9.63 -22.94 -48.30
C LEU A 753 10.25 -23.48 -47.00
N GLN A 754 11.36 -24.22 -47.07
CA GLN A 754 12.07 -24.74 -45.90
C GLN A 754 12.66 -23.60 -45.03
N GLY A 755 13.11 -22.50 -45.65
CA GLY A 755 13.47 -21.25 -44.95
C GLY A 755 12.27 -20.61 -44.25
N ASN A 756 11.15 -20.43 -44.96
CA ASN A 756 9.92 -19.88 -44.37
C ASN A 756 9.44 -20.71 -43.16
N LEU A 757 9.51 -22.04 -43.24
CA LEU A 757 9.18 -22.93 -42.12
C LEU A 757 10.13 -22.73 -40.92
N ALA A 758 11.44 -22.59 -41.16
CA ALA A 758 12.42 -22.34 -40.12
C ALA A 758 12.21 -20.99 -39.42
N GLU A 759 11.79 -19.94 -40.13
CA GLU A 759 11.40 -18.66 -39.53
C GLU A 759 10.16 -18.78 -38.63
N HIS A 760 9.22 -19.68 -38.99
CA HIS A 760 7.96 -19.87 -38.24
C HIS A 760 8.08 -20.79 -37.02
N GLN A 761 9.22 -21.44 -36.81
CA GLN A 761 9.56 -22.14 -35.55
C GLN A 761 9.43 -21.20 -34.32
N VAL A 762 9.90 -19.95 -34.43
CA VAL A 762 9.88 -18.99 -33.30
C VAL A 762 8.44 -18.57 -32.93
N PRO A 763 7.53 -18.26 -33.88
CA PRO A 763 6.09 -18.21 -33.63
C PRO A 763 5.50 -19.44 -32.92
N VAL A 764 5.87 -20.67 -33.30
CA VAL A 764 5.38 -21.90 -32.63
C VAL A 764 5.87 -21.98 -31.17
N GLU A 765 7.13 -21.63 -30.91
CA GLU A 765 7.67 -21.54 -29.55
C GLU A 765 6.99 -20.43 -28.72
N LYS A 766 6.64 -19.29 -29.34
CA LYS A 766 5.84 -18.23 -28.71
C LYS A 766 4.44 -18.73 -28.35
N LEU A 767 3.78 -19.51 -29.21
CA LEU A 767 2.49 -20.14 -28.89
C LEU A 767 2.61 -21.06 -27.68
N GLN A 768 3.60 -21.96 -27.68
CA GLN A 768 3.85 -22.86 -26.56
C GLN A 768 4.23 -22.12 -25.27
N LYS A 769 4.84 -20.92 -25.36
CA LYS A 769 5.09 -20.06 -24.21
C LYS A 769 3.79 -19.42 -23.69
N ALA A 770 3.00 -18.79 -24.57
CA ALA A 770 1.72 -18.17 -24.19
C ALA A 770 0.73 -19.21 -23.59
N ALA A 771 0.69 -20.41 -24.17
CA ALA A 771 -0.06 -21.54 -23.63
C ALA A 771 0.38 -21.89 -22.21
N ARG A 772 1.69 -22.04 -21.95
CA ARG A 772 2.21 -22.29 -20.59
C ARG A 772 1.88 -21.15 -19.64
N SER A 773 2.07 -19.90 -20.04
CA SER A 773 1.74 -18.74 -19.20
C SER A 773 0.26 -18.67 -18.83
N LEU A 774 -0.67 -19.08 -19.71
CA LEU A 774 -2.08 -19.29 -19.36
C LEU A 774 -2.28 -20.46 -18.39
N LEU A 775 -1.69 -21.63 -18.69
CA LEU A 775 -1.84 -22.84 -17.86
C LEU A 775 -1.23 -22.70 -16.46
N GLU A 776 -0.33 -21.73 -16.26
CA GLU A 776 0.31 -21.39 -14.98
C GLU A 776 -0.45 -20.33 -14.16
N VAL A 777 -1.48 -19.67 -14.72
CA VAL A 777 -2.31 -18.70 -13.98
C VAL A 777 -3.05 -19.43 -12.85
N ARG A 778 -2.98 -18.88 -11.63
CA ARG A 778 -3.68 -19.38 -10.44
C ARG A 778 -4.67 -18.35 -9.91
N GLY A 779 -5.89 -18.79 -9.63
CA GLY A 779 -6.99 -17.97 -9.16
C GLY A 779 -8.28 -18.40 -9.85
N GLU A 780 -9.42 -17.97 -9.31
CA GLU A 780 -10.73 -18.28 -9.88
C GLU A 780 -11.37 -17.03 -10.52
N PRO A 781 -12.00 -17.14 -11.70
CA PRO A 781 -12.08 -18.36 -12.53
C PRO A 781 -10.74 -18.80 -13.11
N ALA A 782 -10.51 -20.11 -13.13
CA ALA A 782 -9.39 -20.73 -13.83
C ALA A 782 -9.56 -20.70 -15.37
N PRO A 783 -8.48 -20.69 -16.17
CA PRO A 783 -8.57 -20.85 -17.62
C PRO A 783 -9.13 -22.22 -18.05
N ASP A 784 -9.77 -22.27 -19.21
CA ASP A 784 -10.02 -23.52 -19.94
C ASP A 784 -8.69 -24.16 -20.41
N HIS A 785 -8.09 -24.94 -19.50
CA HIS A 785 -6.87 -25.71 -19.74
C HIS A 785 -7.04 -26.78 -20.84
N GLY A 786 -8.26 -27.17 -21.21
CA GLY A 786 -8.54 -28.13 -22.27
C GLY A 786 -8.35 -27.49 -23.64
N HIS A 787 -9.15 -26.47 -23.95
CA HIS A 787 -9.10 -25.74 -25.22
C HIS A 787 -7.71 -25.16 -25.53
N ILE A 788 -6.98 -24.67 -24.51
CA ILE A 788 -5.61 -24.16 -24.67
C ILE A 788 -4.67 -25.28 -25.16
N ARG A 789 -4.73 -26.47 -24.55
CA ARG A 789 -3.88 -27.61 -24.92
C ARG A 789 -4.24 -28.13 -26.31
N GLU A 790 -5.53 -28.42 -26.55
CA GLU A 790 -6.01 -28.92 -27.84
C GLU A 790 -5.63 -27.99 -29.01
N THR A 791 -5.79 -26.67 -28.83
CA THR A 791 -5.38 -25.67 -29.83
C THR A 791 -3.86 -25.63 -30.04
N THR A 792 -3.07 -25.73 -28.96
CA THR A 792 -1.60 -25.74 -29.04
C THR A 792 -1.10 -26.99 -29.75
N ASP A 793 -1.55 -28.16 -29.30
CA ASP A 793 -1.09 -29.46 -29.79
C ASP A 793 -1.50 -29.69 -31.25
N ALA A 794 -2.67 -29.21 -31.68
CA ALA A 794 -3.10 -29.25 -33.07
C ALA A 794 -2.20 -28.39 -33.98
N ILE A 795 -1.85 -27.16 -33.58
CA ILE A 795 -0.98 -26.26 -34.36
C ILE A 795 0.45 -26.81 -34.42
N VAL A 796 0.98 -27.28 -33.28
CA VAL A 796 2.33 -27.88 -33.19
C VAL A 796 2.42 -29.15 -34.06
N SER A 797 1.41 -30.01 -34.04
CA SER A 797 1.38 -31.26 -34.83
C SER A 797 1.32 -30.98 -36.34
N ARG A 798 0.52 -29.99 -36.77
CA ARG A 798 0.48 -29.54 -38.18
C ARG A 798 1.84 -29.03 -38.64
N PHE A 799 2.46 -28.13 -37.87
CA PHE A 799 3.79 -27.58 -38.16
C PHE A 799 4.87 -28.67 -38.26
N GLN A 800 4.87 -29.64 -37.35
CA GLN A 800 5.81 -30.76 -37.36
C GLN A 800 5.62 -31.67 -38.58
N SER A 801 4.37 -32.00 -38.93
CA SER A 801 4.09 -32.81 -40.12
C SER A 801 4.49 -32.09 -41.41
N LEU A 802 4.21 -30.80 -41.52
CA LEU A 802 4.60 -29.98 -42.67
C LEU A 802 6.13 -29.88 -42.80
N SER A 803 6.84 -29.72 -41.67
CA SER A 803 8.30 -29.72 -41.62
C SER A 803 8.91 -31.05 -42.05
N GLN A 804 8.32 -32.17 -41.62
CA GLN A 804 8.75 -33.50 -42.04
C GLN A 804 8.55 -33.70 -43.55
N GLN A 805 7.35 -33.39 -44.07
CA GLN A 805 7.05 -33.52 -45.50
C GLN A 805 8.00 -32.68 -46.37
N MET A 806 8.34 -31.46 -45.94
CA MET A 806 9.32 -30.62 -46.63
C MET A 806 10.76 -31.15 -46.54
N ALA A 807 11.17 -31.71 -45.41
CA ALA A 807 12.49 -32.33 -45.28
C ALA A 807 12.64 -33.56 -46.19
N GLU A 808 11.62 -34.43 -46.21
CA GLU A 808 11.56 -35.61 -47.11
C GLU A 808 11.54 -35.20 -48.58
N ARG A 809 10.79 -34.15 -48.95
CA ARG A 809 10.78 -33.60 -50.31
C ARG A 809 12.12 -33.00 -50.73
N SER A 810 12.80 -32.29 -49.83
CA SER A 810 14.12 -31.66 -50.07
C SER A 810 15.21 -32.72 -50.27
N ASP A 811 15.27 -33.73 -49.40
CA ASP A 811 16.17 -34.89 -49.52
C ASP A 811 15.94 -35.69 -50.83
N LEU A 812 14.67 -35.92 -51.20
CA LEU A 812 14.32 -36.59 -52.44
C LEU A 812 14.78 -35.80 -53.69
N LEU A 813 14.58 -34.47 -53.72
CA LEU A 813 15.06 -33.62 -54.81
C LEU A 813 16.59 -33.59 -54.90
N GLN A 814 17.31 -33.53 -53.77
CA GLN A 814 18.77 -33.59 -53.74
C GLN A 814 19.31 -34.92 -54.29
N LYS A 815 18.68 -36.04 -53.93
CA LYS A 815 18.99 -37.37 -54.49
C LYS A 815 18.74 -37.43 -55.99
N SER A 816 17.63 -36.87 -56.48
CA SER A 816 17.31 -36.81 -57.91
C SER A 816 18.31 -35.97 -58.70
N ILE A 817 18.77 -34.83 -58.15
CA ILE A 817 19.83 -34.01 -58.77
C ILE A 817 21.13 -34.79 -58.91
N ALA A 818 21.60 -35.44 -57.85
CA ALA A 818 22.85 -36.21 -57.88
C ALA A 818 22.78 -37.38 -58.88
N GLN A 819 21.63 -38.05 -58.99
CA GLN A 819 21.39 -39.08 -60.00
C GLN A 819 21.38 -38.51 -61.42
N SER A 820 20.67 -37.40 -61.65
CA SER A 820 20.60 -36.73 -62.95
C SER A 820 21.99 -36.29 -63.43
N GLN A 821 22.81 -35.71 -62.54
CA GLN A 821 24.18 -35.30 -62.84
C GLN A 821 25.06 -36.50 -63.19
N SER A 822 25.04 -37.56 -62.36
CA SER A 822 25.82 -38.78 -62.61
C SER A 822 25.45 -39.46 -63.94
N VAL A 823 24.16 -39.49 -64.30
CA VAL A 823 23.68 -39.99 -65.59
C VAL A 823 24.24 -39.16 -66.75
N GLN A 824 24.20 -37.83 -66.65
CA GLN A 824 24.68 -36.93 -67.71
C GLN A 824 26.20 -36.96 -67.86
N GLU A 825 26.96 -36.87 -66.77
CA GLU A 825 28.42 -36.98 -66.77
C GLU A 825 28.89 -38.30 -67.39
N SER A 826 28.24 -39.41 -67.05
CA SER A 826 28.55 -40.72 -67.63
C SER A 826 28.26 -40.77 -69.14
N LEU A 827 27.13 -40.21 -69.57
CA LEU A 827 26.69 -40.21 -70.97
C LEU A 827 27.54 -39.29 -71.84
N GLU A 828 27.98 -38.15 -71.33
CA GLU A 828 28.88 -37.22 -72.01
C GLU A 828 30.31 -37.74 -72.06
N SER A 829 30.80 -38.35 -70.97
CA SER A 829 32.10 -39.05 -70.95
C SER A 829 32.13 -40.20 -71.97
N LEU A 830 31.06 -40.98 -72.04
CA LEU A 830 30.90 -42.04 -73.04
C LEU A 830 30.92 -41.48 -74.46
N LEU A 831 30.06 -40.49 -74.79
CA LEU A 831 29.99 -39.87 -76.11
C LEU A 831 31.32 -39.26 -76.55
N HIS A 832 31.99 -38.51 -75.67
CA HIS A 832 33.32 -37.95 -75.94
C HIS A 832 34.34 -39.07 -76.23
N SER A 833 34.35 -40.13 -75.41
CA SER A 833 35.30 -41.22 -75.59
C SER A 833 35.06 -42.06 -76.85
N VAL A 834 33.81 -42.21 -77.28
CA VAL A 834 33.48 -42.84 -78.57
C VAL A 834 33.99 -41.97 -79.72
N ALA A 835 33.75 -40.66 -79.69
CA ALA A 835 34.28 -39.73 -80.70
C ALA A 835 35.82 -39.72 -80.74
N ASP A 836 36.49 -39.87 -79.61
CA ASP A 836 37.96 -39.93 -79.53
C ASP A 836 38.53 -41.21 -80.16
N ILE A 837 37.84 -42.34 -80.02
CA ILE A 837 38.22 -43.60 -80.69
C ILE A 837 37.84 -43.55 -82.17
N GLU A 838 36.69 -42.96 -82.56
CA GLU A 838 36.32 -42.71 -83.97
C GLU A 838 37.37 -41.85 -84.69
N ARG A 839 37.84 -40.77 -84.06
CA ARG A 839 38.95 -39.93 -84.57
C ARG A 839 40.24 -40.73 -84.71
N SER A 840 40.58 -41.56 -83.72
CA SER A 840 41.80 -42.38 -83.73
C SER A 840 41.78 -43.45 -84.83
N LEU A 841 40.65 -44.15 -84.98
CA LEU A 841 40.42 -45.14 -86.03
C LEU A 841 40.45 -44.52 -87.44
N SER A 842 40.02 -43.26 -87.57
CA SER A 842 40.06 -42.51 -88.82
C SER A 842 41.46 -42.00 -89.18
N ALA A 843 42.26 -41.61 -88.17
CA ALA A 843 43.61 -41.07 -88.35
C ALA A 843 44.66 -42.14 -88.69
N GLU A 844 44.46 -43.37 -88.21
CA GLU A 844 45.20 -44.54 -88.67
C GLU A 844 44.92 -44.81 -90.17
N GLN A 845 45.89 -44.51 -91.03
CA GLN A 845 45.96 -45.02 -92.41
C GLN A 845 47.39 -45.48 -92.69
N PRO A 846 47.62 -46.58 -93.44
CA PRO A 846 48.97 -46.97 -93.87
C PRO A 846 49.56 -45.93 -94.83
N GLY A 847 50.29 -44.95 -94.28
CA GLY A 847 50.91 -43.87 -95.05
C GLY A 847 51.98 -44.34 -96.05
N ALA A 848 52.45 -45.58 -95.89
CA ALA A 848 53.16 -46.35 -96.90
C ALA A 848 52.60 -47.78 -96.94
N LEU A 849 52.55 -48.39 -98.12
CA LEU A 849 52.17 -49.79 -98.31
C LEU A 849 53.40 -50.69 -98.10
N SER A 850 53.79 -50.90 -96.84
CA SER A 850 54.83 -51.85 -96.45
C SER A 850 54.37 -52.79 -95.34
N ALA A 851 54.98 -53.97 -95.23
CA ALA A 851 54.58 -54.95 -94.21
C ALA A 851 54.71 -54.38 -92.78
N ALA A 852 55.79 -53.64 -92.49
CA ALA A 852 56.00 -53.00 -91.21
C ALA A 852 54.90 -51.97 -90.87
N ALA A 853 54.52 -51.10 -91.83
CA ALA A 853 53.47 -50.10 -91.60
C ALA A 853 52.08 -50.73 -91.39
N ILE A 854 51.83 -51.90 -92.02
CA ILE A 854 50.59 -52.67 -91.80
C ILE A 854 50.62 -53.40 -90.46
N GLN A 855 51.78 -53.93 -90.03
CA GLN A 855 51.95 -54.53 -88.69
C GLN A 855 51.79 -53.48 -87.57
N ASP A 856 52.36 -52.28 -87.73
CA ASP A 856 52.14 -51.15 -86.82
C ASP A 856 50.65 -50.76 -86.77
N SER A 857 49.99 -50.63 -87.93
CA SER A 857 48.55 -50.32 -88.00
C SER A 857 47.65 -51.44 -87.44
N LEU A 858 48.12 -52.70 -87.42
CA LEU A 858 47.44 -53.80 -86.75
C LEU A 858 47.65 -53.76 -85.23
N ALA A 859 48.84 -53.38 -84.76
CA ALA A 859 49.13 -53.21 -83.34
C ALA A 859 48.33 -52.03 -82.74
N THR A 860 48.21 -50.91 -83.46
CA THR A 860 47.36 -49.79 -83.03
C THR A 860 45.87 -50.16 -83.13
N SER A 861 45.43 -50.86 -84.17
CA SER A 861 44.04 -51.33 -84.27
C SER A 861 43.69 -52.33 -83.15
N ALA A 862 44.62 -53.20 -82.74
CA ALA A 862 44.46 -54.09 -81.58
C ALA A 862 44.33 -53.31 -80.26
N LYS A 863 45.06 -52.18 -80.12
CA LYS A 863 44.86 -51.25 -78.98
C LYS A 863 43.48 -50.59 -79.05
N LEU A 864 43.05 -50.10 -80.21
CA LEU A 864 41.69 -49.54 -80.38
C LEU A 864 40.62 -50.58 -80.05
N LYS A 865 40.83 -51.86 -80.40
CA LYS A 865 39.95 -52.97 -80.02
C LYS A 865 39.85 -53.15 -78.49
N GLN A 866 40.96 -53.00 -77.77
CA GLN A 866 40.99 -53.01 -76.31
C GLN A 866 40.26 -51.80 -75.70
N ASP A 867 40.48 -50.59 -76.24
CA ASP A 867 39.78 -49.39 -75.80
C ASP A 867 38.26 -49.47 -76.08
N ILE A 868 37.85 -50.00 -77.24
CA ILE A 868 36.44 -50.33 -77.55
C ILE A 868 35.87 -51.34 -76.54
N ALA A 869 36.60 -52.42 -76.22
CA ALA A 869 36.16 -53.39 -75.23
C ALA A 869 35.98 -52.76 -73.83
N ARG A 870 36.84 -51.82 -73.44
CA ARG A 870 36.67 -51.03 -72.21
C ARG A 870 35.41 -50.15 -72.26
N GLN A 871 35.15 -49.49 -73.37
CA GLN A 871 33.96 -48.64 -73.51
C GLN A 871 32.64 -49.42 -73.64
N ARG A 872 32.66 -50.71 -73.99
CA ARG A 872 31.46 -51.57 -73.92
C ARG A 872 30.92 -51.65 -72.48
N SER A 873 31.79 -51.91 -71.51
CA SER A 873 31.41 -51.95 -70.10
C SER A 873 30.95 -50.58 -69.58
N CYS A 874 31.52 -49.48 -70.11
CA CYS A 874 31.05 -48.12 -69.82
C CYS A 874 29.62 -47.91 -70.34
N LEU A 875 29.36 -48.21 -71.62
CA LEU A 875 28.03 -48.14 -72.24
C LEU A 875 26.98 -48.97 -71.48
N GLU A 876 27.34 -50.16 -71.01
CA GLU A 876 26.46 -51.03 -70.22
C GLU A 876 26.12 -50.40 -68.85
N ALA A 877 27.10 -49.81 -68.15
CA ALA A 877 26.87 -49.09 -66.90
C ALA A 877 26.06 -47.80 -67.09
N THR A 878 26.38 -46.98 -68.10
CA THR A 878 25.59 -45.79 -68.46
C THR A 878 24.16 -46.16 -68.79
N ARG A 879 23.95 -47.26 -69.54
CA ARG A 879 22.62 -47.78 -69.87
C ARG A 879 21.82 -48.16 -68.63
N GLU A 880 22.44 -48.83 -67.65
CA GLU A 880 21.75 -49.16 -66.40
C GLU A 880 21.35 -47.90 -65.62
N MET A 881 22.26 -46.92 -65.50
CA MET A 881 21.97 -45.66 -64.81
C MET A 881 20.86 -44.85 -65.51
N VAL A 882 20.90 -44.72 -66.84
CA VAL A 882 19.85 -44.08 -67.64
C VAL A 882 18.52 -44.82 -67.49
N THR A 883 18.52 -46.16 -67.42
CA THR A 883 17.28 -46.95 -67.28
C THR A 883 16.65 -46.75 -65.91
N ARG A 884 17.42 -46.89 -64.83
CA ARG A 884 16.94 -46.68 -63.45
C ARG A 884 16.42 -45.26 -63.23
N PHE A 885 17.10 -44.25 -63.79
CA PHE A 885 16.65 -42.85 -63.70
C PHE A 885 15.38 -42.61 -64.54
N ALA A 886 15.26 -43.24 -65.72
CA ALA A 886 14.09 -43.14 -66.59
C ALA A 886 12.81 -43.74 -65.98
N GLU A 887 12.92 -44.70 -65.05
CA GLU A 887 11.76 -45.22 -64.29
C GLU A 887 11.13 -44.17 -63.36
N THR A 888 11.92 -43.18 -62.93
CA THR A 888 11.47 -42.06 -62.06
C THR A 888 11.24 -40.75 -62.81
N ALA A 889 11.42 -40.74 -64.14
CA ALA A 889 11.53 -39.53 -64.94
C ALA A 889 10.21 -39.07 -65.59
N ASP A 890 10.16 -37.79 -65.96
CA ASP A 890 9.17 -37.31 -66.92
C ASP A 890 9.41 -37.94 -68.32
N GLY A 891 8.33 -38.27 -69.03
CA GLY A 891 8.41 -39.03 -70.28
C GLY A 891 9.19 -38.33 -71.41
N SER A 892 9.26 -36.99 -71.37
CA SER A 892 10.03 -36.18 -72.33
C SER A 892 11.54 -36.30 -72.10
N THR A 893 12.00 -36.08 -70.86
CA THR A 893 13.43 -36.16 -70.52
C THR A 893 13.92 -37.60 -70.52
N ALA A 894 13.08 -38.56 -70.11
CA ALA A 894 13.34 -39.99 -70.26
C ALA A 894 13.62 -40.34 -71.73
N ALA A 895 12.77 -39.90 -72.66
CA ALA A 895 12.96 -40.12 -74.09
C ALA A 895 14.21 -39.41 -74.64
N ALA A 896 14.55 -38.21 -74.15
CA ALA A 896 15.75 -37.49 -74.56
C ALA A 896 17.05 -38.19 -74.11
N LEU A 897 17.11 -38.67 -72.86
CA LEU A 897 18.26 -39.41 -72.32
C LEU A 897 18.40 -40.79 -72.97
N GLN A 898 17.31 -41.52 -73.16
CA GLN A 898 17.29 -42.77 -73.93
C GLN A 898 17.68 -42.54 -75.40
N GLY A 899 17.32 -41.40 -75.99
CA GLY A 899 17.73 -40.98 -77.33
C GLY A 899 19.24 -40.77 -77.45
N LYS A 900 19.84 -39.97 -76.55
CA LYS A 900 21.31 -39.80 -76.47
C LYS A 900 22.03 -41.13 -76.22
N LEU A 901 21.47 -42.01 -75.38
CA LEU A 901 22.01 -43.35 -75.13
C LEU A 901 21.94 -44.25 -76.38
N ALA A 902 20.85 -44.19 -77.14
CA ALA A 902 20.71 -44.91 -78.40
C ALA A 902 21.70 -44.39 -79.45
N GLU A 903 21.90 -43.08 -79.54
CA GLU A 903 22.90 -42.43 -80.41
C GLU A 903 24.33 -42.89 -80.04
N ALA A 904 24.66 -42.93 -78.75
CA ALA A 904 25.93 -43.44 -78.25
C ALA A 904 26.13 -44.94 -78.58
N ALA A 905 25.10 -45.76 -78.37
CA ALA A 905 25.12 -47.18 -78.69
C ALA A 905 25.24 -47.45 -80.21
N GLU A 906 24.61 -46.62 -81.05
CA GLU A 906 24.67 -46.72 -82.51
C GLU A 906 26.03 -46.30 -83.06
N ARG A 907 26.61 -45.18 -82.57
CA ARG A 907 28.01 -44.82 -82.86
C ARG A 907 28.96 -45.93 -82.44
N PHE A 908 28.83 -46.43 -81.20
CA PHE A 908 29.66 -47.51 -80.69
C PHE A 908 29.53 -48.81 -81.50
N GLY A 909 28.32 -49.13 -81.99
CA GLY A 909 28.08 -50.24 -82.91
C GLY A 909 28.79 -50.07 -84.25
N ARG A 910 28.67 -48.89 -84.89
CA ARG A 910 29.41 -48.55 -86.12
C ARG A 910 30.92 -48.60 -85.91
N LEU A 911 31.41 -48.08 -84.78
CA LEU A 911 32.82 -48.09 -84.42
C LEU A 911 33.37 -49.52 -84.27
N CYS A 912 32.61 -50.42 -83.64
CA CYS A 912 32.96 -51.85 -83.57
C CYS A 912 33.05 -52.47 -84.98
N GLN A 913 32.09 -52.16 -85.86
CA GLN A 913 32.07 -52.68 -87.23
C GLN A 913 33.25 -52.15 -88.05
N GLN A 914 33.48 -50.84 -88.06
CA GLN A 914 34.57 -50.20 -88.81
C GLN A 914 35.95 -50.68 -88.33
N GLN A 915 36.15 -50.86 -87.01
CA GLN A 915 37.40 -51.40 -86.49
C GLN A 915 37.62 -52.84 -86.95
N GLN A 916 36.59 -53.69 -86.90
CA GLN A 916 36.66 -55.09 -87.31
C GLN A 916 36.84 -55.24 -88.84
N GLU A 917 36.12 -54.48 -89.67
CA GLU A 917 36.28 -54.46 -91.13
C GLU A 917 37.71 -54.04 -91.52
N LYS A 918 38.23 -52.98 -90.89
CA LYS A 918 39.59 -52.48 -91.11
C LYS A 918 40.65 -53.48 -90.65
N GLU A 919 40.45 -54.14 -89.51
CA GLU A 919 41.34 -55.19 -89.01
C GLU A 919 41.41 -56.38 -89.98
N GLU A 920 40.29 -56.84 -90.53
CA GLU A 920 40.28 -57.90 -91.55
C GLU A 920 40.89 -57.45 -92.89
N VAL A 921 40.68 -56.19 -93.30
CA VAL A 921 41.35 -55.62 -94.48
C VAL A 921 42.87 -55.57 -94.27
N LEU A 922 43.36 -55.11 -93.11
CA LEU A 922 44.79 -55.08 -92.80
C LEU A 922 45.39 -56.50 -92.73
N LYS A 923 44.72 -57.45 -92.07
CA LYS A 923 45.10 -58.88 -92.06
C LYS A 923 45.12 -59.50 -93.46
N GLY A 924 44.18 -59.12 -94.32
CA GLY A 924 44.06 -59.62 -95.70
C GLY A 924 45.02 -58.94 -96.69
N LEU A 925 45.52 -57.75 -96.36
CA LEU A 925 46.56 -57.04 -97.11
C LEU A 925 47.96 -57.45 -96.70
N LEU A 926 48.23 -57.66 -95.40
CA LEU A 926 49.56 -58.00 -94.87
C LEU A 926 50.27 -59.12 -95.67
N PRO A 927 49.71 -60.34 -95.83
CA PRO A 927 50.39 -61.40 -96.57
C PRO A 927 50.52 -61.12 -98.07
N LYS A 928 49.69 -60.23 -98.64
CA LYS A 928 49.80 -59.79 -100.05
C LYS A 928 50.92 -58.77 -100.22
N VAL A 929 51.11 -57.88 -99.25
CA VAL A 929 52.21 -56.91 -99.23
C VAL A 929 53.52 -57.62 -98.91
N GLU A 930 53.56 -58.55 -97.95
CA GLU A 930 54.72 -59.41 -97.70
C GLU A 930 55.10 -60.25 -98.94
N GLN A 931 54.11 -60.80 -99.67
CA GLN A 931 54.35 -61.46 -100.96
C GLN A 931 54.83 -60.49 -102.04
N TYR A 932 54.30 -59.28 -102.12
CA TYR A 932 54.72 -58.27 -103.09
C TYR A 932 56.13 -57.75 -102.80
N GLU A 933 56.47 -57.45 -101.54
CA GLU A 933 57.82 -57.08 -101.10
C GLU A 933 58.80 -58.21 -101.41
N GLN A 934 58.47 -59.46 -101.08
CA GLN A 934 59.32 -60.61 -101.40
C GLN A 934 59.45 -60.85 -102.92
N LEU A 935 58.39 -60.64 -103.70
CA LEU A 935 58.45 -60.74 -105.16
C LEU A 935 59.22 -59.59 -105.79
N SER A 936 59.11 -58.37 -105.24
CA SER A 936 59.89 -57.20 -105.65
C SER A 936 61.36 -57.38 -105.32
N GLU A 937 61.69 -57.93 -104.15
CA GLU A 937 63.05 -58.27 -103.75
C GLU A 937 63.65 -59.35 -104.67
N LYS A 938 62.91 -60.44 -104.93
CA LYS A 938 63.29 -61.48 -105.91
C LYS A 938 63.45 -60.91 -107.33
N LEU A 939 62.57 -60.02 -107.75
CA LEU A 939 62.63 -59.36 -109.05
C LEU A 939 63.84 -58.41 -109.13
N GLN A 940 64.15 -57.68 -108.06
CA GLN A 940 65.34 -56.83 -108.00
C GLN A 940 66.62 -57.67 -108.01
N GLN A 941 66.69 -58.75 -107.23
CA GLN A 941 67.80 -59.72 -107.30
C GLN A 941 67.96 -60.31 -108.72
N PHE A 942 66.86 -60.63 -109.39
CA PHE A 942 66.87 -61.08 -110.79
C PHE A 942 67.31 -59.99 -111.77
N MET A 943 66.81 -58.75 -111.63
CA MET A 943 67.18 -57.62 -112.49
C MET A 943 68.65 -57.24 -112.31
N GLU A 944 69.16 -57.21 -111.08
CA GLU A 944 70.59 -57.00 -110.82
C GLU A 944 71.45 -58.13 -111.38
N SER A 945 70.99 -59.39 -111.29
CA SER A 945 71.66 -60.54 -111.89
C SER A 945 71.67 -60.45 -113.42
N ARG A 946 70.54 -60.11 -114.05
CA ARG A 946 70.43 -59.86 -115.49
C ARG A 946 71.25 -58.66 -115.93
N ALA A 947 71.32 -57.59 -115.15
CA ALA A 947 72.17 -56.43 -115.43
C ALA A 947 73.66 -56.80 -115.37
N ARG A 948 74.09 -57.60 -114.37
CA ARG A 948 75.45 -58.16 -114.32
C ARG A 948 75.78 -59.04 -115.53
N MET A 949 74.81 -59.82 -116.04
CA MET A 949 75.01 -60.62 -117.25
C MET A 949 75.01 -59.78 -118.54
N LEU A 950 74.13 -58.78 -118.66
CA LEU A 950 74.11 -57.86 -119.81
C LEU A 950 75.37 -56.98 -119.87
N ALA A 951 75.94 -56.61 -118.72
CA ALA A 951 77.21 -55.90 -118.63
C ALA A 951 78.45 -56.76 -119.02
N SER A 952 78.29 -58.06 -119.30
CA SER A 952 79.42 -58.99 -119.52
C SER A 952 79.39 -59.78 -120.86
N GLY A 953 78.46 -59.50 -121.79
CA GLY A 953 78.35 -60.24 -123.06
C GLY A 953 78.25 -59.36 -124.32
N ASN A 954 79.30 -59.35 -125.15
CA ASN A 954 79.34 -58.67 -126.45
C ASN A 954 79.64 -59.66 -127.60
N GLN A 955 78.67 -60.00 -128.46
CA GLN A 955 78.82 -60.19 -129.93
C GLN A 955 77.48 -60.59 -130.61
N PRO A 956 77.05 -59.99 -131.74
CA PRO A 956 75.62 -60.06 -132.13
C PRO A 956 75.23 -61.19 -133.10
N GLU A 957 76.19 -61.83 -133.78
CA GLU A 957 75.91 -62.56 -135.04
C GLU A 957 75.51 -64.04 -134.89
N ARG A 958 75.58 -64.60 -133.67
CA ARG A 958 75.20 -66.02 -133.42
C ARG A 958 73.89 -66.20 -132.68
N ASP A 959 73.39 -65.17 -132.02
CA ASP A 959 72.26 -65.32 -131.11
C ASP A 959 70.89 -65.04 -131.73
N ILE A 960 70.77 -64.53 -132.97
CA ILE A 960 69.44 -64.41 -133.63
C ILE A 960 68.83 -65.81 -133.86
N ALA A 961 69.63 -66.79 -134.32
CA ALA A 961 69.19 -68.16 -134.49
C ALA A 961 68.84 -68.85 -133.16
N ARG A 962 69.53 -68.49 -132.07
CA ARG A 962 69.19 -68.97 -130.72
C ARG A 962 67.98 -68.24 -130.16
N PHE A 963 67.80 -66.95 -130.38
CA PHE A 963 66.63 -66.19 -129.94
C PHE A 963 65.36 -66.72 -130.58
N SER A 964 65.36 -66.98 -131.90
CA SER A 964 64.20 -67.57 -132.57
C SER A 964 63.90 -68.98 -132.08
N GLN A 965 64.93 -69.82 -131.90
CA GLN A 965 64.75 -71.18 -131.39
C GLN A 965 64.34 -71.22 -129.91
N HIS A 966 64.82 -70.27 -129.08
CA HIS A 966 64.40 -70.14 -127.68
C HIS A 966 63.04 -69.46 -127.53
N LEU A 967 62.64 -68.58 -128.46
CA LEU A 967 61.27 -68.04 -128.51
C LEU A 967 60.25 -69.13 -128.86
N GLN A 968 60.57 -70.00 -129.83
CA GLN A 968 59.71 -71.15 -130.18
C GLN A 968 59.68 -72.25 -129.11
N VAL A 969 60.69 -72.34 -128.24
CA VAL A 969 60.68 -73.23 -127.06
C VAL A 969 59.98 -72.57 -125.86
N SER A 970 60.17 -71.27 -125.62
CA SER A 970 59.49 -70.54 -124.54
C SER A 970 58.01 -70.31 -124.82
N SER A 971 57.56 -70.26 -126.08
CA SER A 971 56.12 -70.28 -126.41
C SER A 971 55.44 -71.60 -126.01
N ALA A 972 56.20 -72.70 -125.92
CA ALA A 972 55.70 -74.00 -125.45
C ALA A 972 55.78 -74.15 -123.90
N ALA A 973 56.23 -73.12 -123.18
CA ALA A 973 56.25 -73.08 -121.71
C ALA A 973 55.20 -72.11 -121.11
N MET A 974 54.33 -71.55 -121.95
CA MET A 974 53.22 -70.65 -121.60
C MET A 974 51.87 -71.22 -122.07
N ALA A 975 51.80 -72.53 -122.31
CA ALA A 975 50.69 -73.22 -122.99
C ALA A 975 50.29 -74.56 -122.31
N ASP A 976 50.49 -74.66 -121.00
CA ASP A 976 49.88 -75.67 -120.12
C ASP A 976 49.15 -74.87 -119.02
N GLY A 977 47.82 -74.74 -119.13
CA GLY A 977 47.07 -73.86 -118.21
C GLY A 977 45.62 -73.49 -118.57
N GLU A 978 45.10 -73.85 -119.75
CA GLU A 978 43.68 -73.69 -120.10
C GLU A 978 43.09 -75.01 -120.61
N GLY A 979 41.92 -75.39 -120.10
CA GLY A 979 41.18 -76.57 -120.56
C GLY A 979 40.29 -77.24 -119.50
N ALA A 980 39.07 -76.71 -119.30
CA ALA A 980 37.89 -77.46 -118.85
C ALA A 980 36.60 -76.60 -118.93
N ASP A 981 35.93 -76.69 -120.08
CA ASP A 981 34.46 -76.73 -120.25
C ASP A 981 33.57 -75.52 -119.90
N ASP A 982 32.27 -75.68 -120.21
CA ASP A 982 31.33 -74.65 -120.71
C ASP A 982 29.91 -74.85 -120.12
N GLU A 983 28.94 -74.10 -120.66
CA GLU A 983 27.48 -74.20 -120.52
C GLU A 983 26.81 -73.57 -119.27
N CYS A 984 25.48 -73.41 -119.40
CA CYS A 984 24.66 -72.45 -118.67
C CYS A 984 23.47 -73.07 -117.92
N ALA A 985 23.01 -72.32 -116.91
CA ALA A 985 21.68 -72.37 -116.29
C ALA A 985 21.33 -73.58 -115.39
N GLY A 986 20.45 -73.33 -114.41
CA GLY A 986 19.73 -74.38 -113.66
C GLY A 986 19.88 -74.35 -112.13
N THR A 987 19.01 -73.62 -111.45
CA THR A 987 18.41 -74.11 -110.18
C THR A 987 17.33 -75.16 -110.53
N PRO A 988 16.92 -76.13 -109.68
CA PRO A 988 16.59 -75.89 -108.26
C PRO A 988 16.72 -77.06 -107.24
N LEU A 989 16.40 -76.73 -105.97
CA LEU A 989 15.66 -77.53 -104.96
C LEU A 989 16.11 -78.97 -104.50
N HIS A 990 16.18 -79.07 -103.16
CA HIS A 990 15.50 -80.07 -102.27
C HIS A 990 16.29 -81.16 -101.49
N ARG A 991 16.38 -80.91 -100.17
CA ARG A 991 15.86 -81.73 -99.03
C ARG A 991 16.67 -82.89 -98.40
N SER A 992 16.65 -82.87 -97.05
CA SER A 992 16.71 -84.03 -96.11
C SER A 992 18.03 -84.82 -95.97
N GLN A 993 18.32 -85.52 -94.87
CA GLN A 993 17.58 -85.83 -93.61
C GLN A 993 18.60 -85.82 -92.41
N HIS A 994 18.24 -85.37 -91.20
CA HIS A 994 17.91 -86.16 -89.97
C HIS A 994 18.92 -87.29 -89.60
N ALA A 995 19.26 -87.56 -88.32
CA ALA A 995 18.79 -87.09 -87.00
C ALA A 995 19.98 -87.01 -85.98
N GLU A 996 19.91 -86.98 -84.64
CA GLU A 996 18.85 -87.22 -83.62
C GLU A 996 19.21 -86.57 -82.24
N ARG A 997 18.19 -86.18 -81.45
CA ARG A 997 17.96 -86.26 -79.96
C ARG A 997 19.14 -86.20 -78.92
N THR A 998 18.99 -85.80 -77.63
CA THR A 998 17.84 -85.43 -76.75
C THR A 998 18.27 -84.60 -75.51
N GLU A 999 17.29 -83.95 -74.85
CA GLU A 999 17.01 -83.80 -73.38
C GLU A 999 18.03 -84.26 -72.30
N ALA A 1000 18.06 -83.73 -71.06
CA ALA A 1000 17.45 -82.53 -70.42
C ALA A 1000 17.99 -82.32 -68.95
N ALA A 1001 17.63 -81.19 -68.33
CA ALA A 1001 17.64 -80.87 -66.89
C ALA A 1001 19.00 -80.72 -66.13
N GLY A 1002 18.97 -79.95 -65.03
CA GLY A 1002 20.07 -79.76 -64.04
C GLY A 1002 20.00 -80.75 -62.86
N PRO A 1003 20.64 -80.50 -61.68
CA PRO A 1003 20.93 -79.19 -61.08
C PRO A 1003 22.33 -79.06 -60.38
N GLY A 1004 22.54 -77.96 -59.63
CA GLY A 1004 23.05 -78.03 -58.24
C GLY A 1004 24.55 -78.02 -57.93
N GLU A 1005 25.07 -76.83 -57.61
CA GLU A 1005 25.84 -76.51 -56.37
C GLU A 1005 27.23 -77.15 -56.07
N LEU A 1006 27.88 -76.61 -55.04
CA LEU A 1006 29.06 -77.08 -54.27
C LEU A 1006 30.48 -76.91 -54.87
N VAL A 1007 31.55 -76.61 -54.10
CA VAL A 1007 31.72 -75.85 -52.82
C VAL A 1007 33.23 -75.55 -52.58
N LEU A 1008 33.56 -74.81 -51.50
CA LEU A 1008 34.86 -74.64 -50.78
C LEU A 1008 35.50 -73.23 -50.84
N HIS A 1009 36.25 -72.75 -49.83
CA HIS A 1009 35.94 -72.63 -48.39
C HIS A 1009 36.90 -71.65 -47.65
N HIS A 1010 36.36 -70.65 -46.93
CA HIS A 1010 36.83 -70.11 -45.63
C HIS A 1010 38.18 -69.33 -45.40
N ARG A 1011 38.02 -68.24 -44.60
CA ARG A 1011 38.85 -67.74 -43.45
C ARG A 1011 40.03 -66.74 -43.61
N LEU A 1012 39.83 -65.57 -42.94
CA LEU A 1012 40.75 -64.79 -42.06
C LEU A 1012 42.03 -64.14 -42.67
N GLY A 1013 42.47 -62.93 -42.27
CA GLY A 1013 41.85 -61.89 -41.43
C GLY A 1013 42.83 -60.83 -40.86
N MET A 1014 42.29 -59.80 -40.17
CA MET A 1014 42.86 -59.02 -39.04
C MET A 1014 44.15 -58.16 -39.18
N LYS A 1015 44.01 -56.82 -39.08
CA LYS A 1015 44.65 -55.84 -38.13
C LYS A 1015 44.20 -54.40 -38.51
N LYS A 1016 43.83 -53.47 -37.60
CA LYS A 1016 44.61 -52.66 -36.61
C LYS A 1016 45.68 -51.77 -37.28
N GLU A 1017 45.93 -50.51 -36.86
CA GLU A 1017 45.84 -49.90 -35.51
C GLU A 1017 45.88 -48.33 -35.56
N VAL A 1018 45.19 -47.58 -34.66
CA VAL A 1018 45.42 -46.12 -34.40
C VAL A 1018 45.02 -45.72 -32.96
N LEU A 1019 45.89 -44.98 -32.25
CA LEU A 1019 45.77 -44.14 -31.01
C LEU A 1019 47.07 -43.26 -30.95
N PRO A 1020 47.27 -42.21 -30.08
CA PRO A 1020 46.50 -41.67 -28.92
C PRO A 1020 45.92 -40.23 -29.17
N VAL A 1021 44.97 -39.62 -28.41
CA VAL A 1021 44.79 -39.25 -26.95
C VAL A 1021 45.48 -37.95 -26.50
N VAL A 1022 44.80 -37.22 -25.57
CA VAL A 1022 45.11 -35.98 -24.80
C VAL A 1022 44.22 -34.80 -25.27
N HIS A 1023 43.41 -34.10 -24.44
CA HIS A 1023 43.09 -34.20 -22.99
C HIS A 1023 41.64 -33.66 -22.68
N ARG A 1024 41.02 -33.97 -21.52
CA ARG A 1024 40.64 -33.09 -20.36
C ARG A 1024 39.94 -31.75 -20.68
N VAL A 1025 38.90 -31.28 -19.96
CA VAL A 1025 38.43 -31.43 -18.54
C VAL A 1025 36.88 -31.26 -18.48
N GLU A 1026 36.06 -31.70 -17.51
CA GLU A 1026 36.14 -32.72 -16.43
C GLU A 1026 34.67 -33.20 -16.12
N ASP A 1027 34.12 -33.19 -14.88
CA ASP A 1027 32.83 -33.81 -14.44
C ASP A 1027 31.61 -32.83 -14.27
N GLY A 1028 30.35 -33.23 -14.00
CA GLY A 1028 29.77 -34.53 -13.58
C GLY A 1028 28.22 -34.63 -13.60
N THR A 1029 27.64 -35.71 -13.05
CA THR A 1029 26.27 -36.21 -13.26
C THR A 1029 25.21 -35.85 -12.20
N PRO A 1030 23.89 -35.98 -12.51
CA PRO A 1030 22.78 -35.56 -11.63
C PRO A 1030 22.32 -36.61 -10.59
N SER A 1031 21.44 -36.18 -9.70
CA SER A 1031 20.49 -36.99 -8.90
C SER A 1031 19.17 -36.22 -8.75
#